data_AF-A0A8S4GEP8-F1
#
_entry.id   AF-A0A8S4GEP8-F1
#
_cell.length_a   1.000
_cell.length_b   1.000
_cell.length_c   1.000
_cell.angle_alpha   90.00
_cell.angle_beta   90.00
_cell.angle_gamma   90.00
#
_symmetry.space_group_name_H-M   'P 1'
#
loop_
_entity.id
_entity.type
_entity.pdbx_description
1 polymer ?
#
loop_
_entity_poly.entity_id
_entity_poly.type
_entity_poly.pdbx_seq_one_letter_code
_entity_poly.pdbx_strand_id
1 'polypeptide(L)'
;MSFRFPALLALVCALLGALAPAAHGADECIPAGQFDPDVDLFPAGTRTTAADDNWMSEEATVTFANQFQVQYKNYYKVVNNIEAKEQYILWQCGSQVPPSGELTTALTQANTTFGIQTQKVFQIPLKRVAAESTVSLTFLEILGVWDRLWHIPSWAASPCLQAAVSSDSCTAGGNAVALGSSFSSPDLRAAQVGNVSAIFTDVADASNAKAVVFSGSQDPGSLNRMEWIKFVATFFNQERSAVSHFNRVRGEYEVHVSQAASAAAAGSKKTVAWVGYTGPFFGDTYYLSYAAFKMDHITDAGGAAVSKDAVLAAATNATDDAGLQQVLFKASDYGGAREAAHALLAAIKDVDVVVDEAYSGYGVAAATFGVSDTVNYDFGVAYRLNATTDGALVSSLRFLQAGGAVYRLDATVSEGNGLDWFESALPHPNRVMRDFLWALQPGALEGAATYKPHYLRKIAPGAAGSPTIMRSSDCPTGGLPVCSGVQPSVLCATWDFRTCPDGTRVWREGEECLYYGQCSVECVSVFRPTTNYFPDGSQASGSGSEIVSSAQTVQFADQFAISYHSYYKVVTQIESGEQYVLWQCGTKEPSQTELQTHLSDAQATYNKTLVQKVFRIPLSKVSTESTVSLSFLDVLGLDDRIFHFASWTTSACFQDALQRHEQGSCGSRALPLALSSDAEVKARQVDATDAFMADYPGTDAKHVAFTGSKDPGTLNRMEWIKFIAAFFNKERDANVHFDKVASEYAEHKRDAEAAAAAAGSKKTVAWVGYTGPFFGDTYYLSYAAFKMDHITDAGGAAVSKDAVLAAATNATDDAGLQQVLFKASDYGGAREAAHALLAAIKDVDVVVDEAYSGYGVAAATFGVSDTVNYDFGVAYRLNATTDGALVSSLRFLQAGGAVYRLDATVSEGNGLDWFESALPHPNRVMRDFLWALQPGALEGAATYKPHYLRKIAPGAAGSPAIITASSCPNPGGLAVCTNDPSAVCPAWMFRQCPDGTIKFLIAPACTEYEACPTTAPLPTQAGLPAAVPTAAPVTTAPVSAFRVSFELTVAVEEQQLEQARSAIVATASDKAGVPESAVSVEMTPVRRALLATRSYRTVVSINAASQGEATRVSRTMEAQTSSGLLSTDVITEMERRGVFGATVTVVRSPTIGDGAGIPNTAATARACVLLSLCAIIAAVVV
;
A
#
# COMPACT_ATOMS: atom_id res chain seq x y z
N MET A 1 66.73 24.92 1.74
CA MET A 1 67.06 25.09 0.30
C MET A 1 66.59 23.83 -0.40
N SER A 2 65.40 23.85 -1.03
CA SER A 2 65.20 24.12 -2.46
C SER A 2 65.27 22.81 -3.27
N PHE A 3 64.35 22.36 -4.13
CA PHE A 3 63.29 23.01 -4.92
C PHE A 3 62.37 21.91 -5.54
N ARG A 4 61.07 22.23 -5.68
CA ARG A 4 60.12 21.98 -6.79
C ARG A 4 59.94 20.57 -7.41
N PHE A 5 58.71 20.04 -7.36
CA PHE A 5 57.86 19.70 -8.54
C PHE A 5 56.44 19.21 -8.10
N PRO A 6 55.39 20.07 -8.12
CA PRO A 6 54.02 19.57 -8.26
C PRO A 6 53.14 20.46 -9.18
N ALA A 7 53.65 20.85 -10.36
CA ALA A 7 52.87 21.65 -11.31
C ALA A 7 52.28 20.83 -12.48
N LEU A 8 52.70 19.58 -12.69
CA LEU A 8 52.25 18.79 -13.86
C LEU A 8 51.05 17.89 -13.59
N LEU A 9 50.76 17.52 -12.34
CA LEU A 9 49.65 16.62 -12.00
C LEU A 9 48.29 17.34 -11.94
N ALA A 10 48.29 18.67 -11.75
CA ALA A 10 47.07 19.48 -11.70
C ALA A 10 46.45 19.74 -13.08
N LEU A 11 47.22 19.62 -14.17
CA LEU A 11 46.72 19.93 -15.52
C LEU A 11 45.97 18.75 -16.18
N VAL A 12 46.21 17.51 -15.73
CA VAL A 12 45.56 16.31 -16.30
C VAL A 12 44.19 16.04 -15.66
N CYS A 13 43.98 16.45 -14.40
CA CYS A 13 42.64 16.40 -13.77
C CYS A 13 41.68 17.51 -14.25
N ALA A 14 42.17 18.57 -14.89
CA ALA A 14 41.32 19.66 -15.38
C ALA A 14 40.68 19.40 -16.76
N LEU A 15 41.15 18.40 -17.52
CA LEU A 15 40.73 18.15 -18.90
C LEU A 15 39.78 16.96 -19.09
N LEU A 16 39.48 16.19 -18.03
CA LEU A 16 38.50 15.09 -18.06
C LEU A 16 37.18 15.41 -17.34
N GLY A 17 37.01 16.65 -16.83
CA GLY A 17 35.76 17.14 -16.23
C GLY A 17 34.78 17.78 -17.22
N ALA A 18 35.13 17.88 -18.50
CA ALA A 18 34.28 18.49 -19.53
C ALA A 18 33.57 17.42 -20.35
N LEU A 19 32.55 16.78 -19.75
CA LEU A 19 31.36 16.18 -20.38
C LEU A 19 30.47 15.53 -19.28
N ALA A 20 30.22 16.26 -18.20
CA ALA A 20 28.99 16.07 -17.43
C ALA A 20 27.94 17.01 -18.06
N PRO A 21 26.68 16.58 -18.28
CA PRO A 21 25.64 17.52 -18.63
C PRO A 21 25.58 18.55 -17.49
N ALA A 22 25.75 19.83 -17.83
CA ALA A 22 25.54 20.91 -16.88
C ALA A 22 24.14 20.71 -16.27
N ALA A 23 24.09 20.42 -14.97
CA ALA A 23 22.89 20.59 -14.19
C ALA A 23 22.47 22.05 -14.40
N HIS A 24 21.39 22.25 -15.16
CA HIS A 24 20.79 23.57 -15.29
C HIS A 24 20.39 23.98 -13.87
N GLY A 25 21.01 25.05 -13.36
CA GLY A 25 20.69 25.59 -12.04
C GLY A 25 19.20 25.84 -11.96
N ALA A 26 18.56 25.36 -10.90
CA ALA A 26 17.15 25.57 -10.63
C ALA A 26 16.94 27.05 -10.30
N ASP A 27 16.66 27.87 -11.32
CA ASP A 27 16.15 29.23 -11.18
C ASP A 27 14.62 29.19 -11.25
N GLU A 28 13.93 29.87 -10.33
CA GLU A 28 12.45 29.98 -10.32
C GLU A 28 11.90 30.73 -11.55
N CYS A 29 12.77 31.48 -12.22
CA CYS A 29 12.46 32.31 -13.37
C CYS A 29 12.92 31.67 -14.66
N ILE A 30 12.17 31.91 -15.73
CA ILE A 30 12.54 31.47 -17.07
C ILE A 30 13.90 32.10 -17.42
N PRO A 31 14.92 31.30 -17.79
CA PRO A 31 16.22 31.84 -18.15
C PRO A 31 16.13 32.80 -19.33
N ALA A 32 17.01 33.79 -19.35
CA ALA A 32 17.05 34.79 -20.41
C ALA A 32 17.19 34.12 -21.79
N GLY A 33 16.29 34.45 -22.71
CA GLY A 33 16.26 33.91 -24.07
C GLY A 33 15.54 32.57 -24.24
N GLN A 34 14.95 32.00 -23.19
CA GLN A 34 14.18 30.75 -23.24
C GLN A 34 12.66 30.94 -23.15
N PHE A 35 12.18 32.18 -23.04
CA PHE A 35 10.75 32.46 -23.02
C PHE A 35 10.12 32.29 -24.40
N ASP A 36 9.09 31.45 -24.46
CA ASP A 36 8.22 31.27 -25.62
C ASP A 36 6.77 31.64 -25.22
N PRO A 37 6.17 32.69 -25.81
CA PRO A 37 4.81 33.14 -25.46
C PRO A 37 3.71 32.15 -25.85
N ASP A 38 4.00 31.19 -26.75
CA ASP A 38 3.03 30.18 -27.19
C ASP A 38 3.04 28.93 -26.29
N VAL A 39 4.04 28.81 -25.40
CA VAL A 39 4.10 27.73 -24.41
C VAL A 39 3.20 28.06 -23.22
N ASP A 40 2.31 27.12 -22.90
CA ASP A 40 1.52 27.15 -21.68
C ASP A 40 2.38 26.77 -20.47
N LEU A 41 2.78 27.78 -19.70
CA LEU A 41 3.56 27.68 -18.47
C LEU A 41 2.72 27.24 -17.26
N PHE A 42 1.40 27.14 -17.43
CA PHE A 42 0.46 26.67 -16.41
C PHE A 42 -0.49 25.64 -17.00
N PRO A 43 -0.04 24.47 -17.46
CA PRO A 43 -0.90 23.48 -18.11
C PRO A 43 -1.95 22.87 -17.17
N ALA A 44 -2.97 22.23 -17.74
CA ALA A 44 -4.16 21.76 -17.00
C ALA A 44 -3.86 20.99 -15.69
N GLY A 45 -2.80 20.19 -15.63
CA GLY A 45 -2.37 19.45 -14.43
C GLY A 45 -1.79 20.32 -13.29
N THR A 46 -1.53 21.60 -13.54
CA THR A 46 -1.02 22.59 -12.58
C THR A 46 -2.02 23.74 -12.36
N ARG A 47 -3.21 23.71 -12.99
CA ARG A 47 -4.23 24.77 -12.87
C ARG A 47 -5.18 24.51 -11.70
N THR A 48 -5.75 25.59 -11.18
CA THR A 48 -6.89 25.58 -10.24
C THR A 48 -8.24 25.83 -10.93
N THR A 49 -8.31 25.83 -12.26
CA THR A 49 -9.57 25.93 -13.02
C THR A 49 -9.60 25.02 -14.25
N ALA A 50 -10.81 24.61 -14.64
CA ALA A 50 -11.06 23.65 -15.72
C ALA A 50 -10.52 24.15 -17.06
N ALA A 51 -9.81 23.27 -17.75
CA ALA A 51 -9.72 23.28 -19.21
C ALA A 51 -10.36 21.98 -19.71
N ASP A 52 -11.10 22.07 -20.81
CA ASP A 52 -12.02 21.09 -21.40
C ASP A 52 -11.41 19.74 -21.85
N ASP A 53 -10.31 19.27 -21.26
CA ASP A 53 -9.79 17.93 -21.49
C ASP A 53 -9.81 17.09 -20.21
N ASN A 54 -10.80 16.20 -20.21
CA ASN A 54 -11.22 15.17 -19.26
C ASN A 54 -10.10 14.39 -18.52
N TRP A 55 -9.43 15.01 -17.54
CA TRP A 55 -8.70 14.29 -16.47
C TRP A 55 -8.52 15.06 -15.14
N MET A 56 -9.03 16.28 -15.00
CA MET A 56 -9.16 17.02 -13.72
C MET A 56 -10.49 17.79 -13.63
N SER A 57 -11.49 17.42 -14.42
CA SER A 57 -12.59 18.33 -14.77
C SER A 57 -13.67 18.54 -13.70
N GLU A 58 -13.53 17.98 -12.50
CA GLU A 58 -14.35 18.41 -11.33
C GLU A 58 -13.52 18.76 -10.08
N GLU A 59 -12.26 18.32 -9.93
CA GLU A 59 -11.52 18.46 -8.64
C GLU A 59 -10.31 19.44 -8.66
N ALA A 60 -9.84 19.89 -9.84
CA ALA A 60 -8.85 21.00 -9.93
C ALA A 60 -9.50 22.37 -9.75
N THR A 61 -10.78 22.49 -10.12
CA THR A 61 -11.53 23.73 -10.12
C THR A 61 -11.68 24.31 -8.72
N VAL A 62 -11.78 25.64 -8.62
CA VAL A 62 -12.38 26.28 -7.45
C VAL A 62 -13.84 25.86 -7.43
N THR A 63 -14.20 24.90 -6.57
CA THR A 63 -15.53 24.28 -6.54
C THR A 63 -16.36 24.65 -5.33
N PHE A 64 -15.72 25.07 -4.24
CA PHE A 64 -16.35 25.41 -2.97
C PHE A 64 -16.29 26.91 -2.70
N ALA A 65 -15.14 27.56 -2.88
CA ALA A 65 -14.99 28.99 -2.65
C ALA A 65 -15.81 29.78 -3.66
N ASN A 66 -16.60 30.70 -3.14
CA ASN A 66 -17.52 31.52 -3.94
C ASN A 66 -16.95 32.90 -4.24
N GLN A 67 -15.90 33.31 -3.52
CA GLN A 67 -15.45 34.70 -3.48
C GLN A 67 -14.16 34.96 -4.24
N PHE A 68 -13.63 33.97 -4.97
CA PHE A 68 -12.56 34.20 -5.94
C PHE A 68 -12.67 33.32 -7.18
N GLN A 69 -12.03 33.77 -8.27
CA GLN A 69 -11.90 33.01 -9.51
C GLN A 69 -10.47 33.12 -10.03
N VAL A 70 -9.97 32.05 -10.66
CA VAL A 70 -8.67 32.06 -11.34
C VAL A 70 -8.84 31.74 -12.82
N GLN A 71 -8.19 32.50 -13.70
CA GLN A 71 -8.09 32.20 -15.12
C GLN A 71 -6.63 32.10 -15.52
N TYR A 72 -6.29 31.06 -16.26
CA TYR A 72 -4.92 30.82 -16.72
C TYR A 72 -4.76 31.26 -18.17
N LYS A 73 -3.65 31.94 -18.45
CA LYS A 73 -3.15 32.27 -19.79
C LYS A 73 -1.76 31.63 -19.93
N ASN A 74 -1.18 31.66 -21.12
CA ASN A 74 0.08 30.95 -21.41
C ASN A 74 1.19 31.28 -20.41
N TYR A 75 1.38 32.55 -20.05
CA TYR A 75 2.50 32.99 -19.19
C TYR A 75 2.08 33.91 -18.04
N TYR A 76 0.78 34.14 -17.87
CA TYR A 76 0.24 34.87 -16.72
C TYR A 76 -1.12 34.31 -16.26
N LYS A 77 -1.49 34.63 -15.02
CA LYS A 77 -2.77 34.25 -14.39
C LYS A 77 -3.57 35.51 -14.09
N VAL A 78 -4.89 35.42 -14.16
CA VAL A 78 -5.83 36.46 -13.75
C VAL A 78 -6.62 35.92 -12.56
N VAL A 79 -6.43 36.52 -11.39
CA VAL A 79 -7.13 36.14 -10.16
C VAL A 79 -8.09 37.25 -9.78
N ASN A 80 -9.37 36.95 -9.74
CA ASN A 80 -10.41 37.89 -9.33
C ASN A 80 -10.79 37.59 -7.88
N ASN A 81 -10.56 38.52 -6.96
CA ASN A 81 -11.16 38.49 -5.62
C ASN A 81 -12.48 39.27 -5.67
N ILE A 82 -13.58 38.53 -5.67
CA ILE A 82 -14.94 39.04 -5.89
C ILE A 82 -15.42 39.83 -4.67
N GLU A 83 -15.02 39.42 -3.48
CA GLU A 83 -15.35 40.08 -2.22
C GLU A 83 -14.63 41.44 -2.11
N ALA A 84 -13.32 41.46 -2.34
CA ALA A 84 -12.51 42.68 -2.24
C ALA A 84 -12.71 43.66 -3.42
N LYS A 85 -13.39 43.24 -4.49
CA LYS A 85 -13.51 43.97 -5.77
C LYS A 85 -12.16 44.31 -6.40
N GLU A 86 -11.21 43.38 -6.29
CA GLU A 86 -9.85 43.50 -6.82
C GLU A 86 -9.50 42.36 -7.80
N GLN A 87 -8.69 42.67 -8.81
CA GLN A 87 -8.10 41.71 -9.74
C GLN A 87 -6.57 41.73 -9.63
N TYR A 88 -5.96 40.54 -9.58
CA TYR A 88 -4.53 40.33 -9.56
C TYR A 88 -4.06 39.69 -10.86
N ILE A 89 -3.09 40.31 -11.51
CA ILE A 89 -2.43 39.77 -12.70
C ILE A 89 -1.07 39.23 -12.28
N LEU A 90 -0.88 37.92 -12.39
CA LEU A 90 0.29 37.21 -11.89
C LEU A 90 1.10 36.68 -13.07
N TRP A 91 2.21 37.33 -13.43
CA TRP A 91 3.01 36.95 -14.60
C TRP A 91 4.31 36.23 -14.20
N GLN A 92 4.69 35.20 -14.97
CA GLN A 92 5.83 34.35 -14.65
C GLN A 92 7.16 35.13 -14.77
N CYS A 93 7.98 35.12 -13.73
CA CYS A 93 9.29 35.77 -13.79
C CYS A 93 10.17 35.15 -14.90
N GLY A 94 10.89 36.00 -15.64
CA GLY A 94 11.62 35.59 -16.84
C GLY A 94 10.81 35.60 -18.15
N SER A 95 9.48 35.79 -18.09
CA SER A 95 8.64 36.04 -19.28
C SER A 95 8.52 37.54 -19.60
N GLN A 96 7.75 37.89 -20.64
CA GLN A 96 7.37 39.28 -20.91
C GLN A 96 6.20 39.73 -20.04
N VAL A 97 6.17 41.02 -19.67
CA VAL A 97 5.01 41.61 -18.99
C VAL A 97 3.81 41.59 -19.97
N PRO A 98 2.61 41.17 -19.54
CA PRO A 98 1.44 41.14 -20.42
C PRO A 98 1.13 42.52 -21.05
N PRO A 99 0.76 42.59 -22.34
CA PRO A 99 0.47 43.85 -23.02
C PRO A 99 -0.66 44.65 -22.34
N SER A 100 -0.53 45.98 -22.28
CA SER A 100 -1.50 46.86 -21.62
C SER A 100 -2.92 46.77 -22.17
N GLY A 101 -3.07 46.42 -23.46
CA GLY A 101 -4.37 46.16 -24.08
C GLY A 101 -5.09 44.96 -23.46
N GLU A 102 -4.39 43.85 -23.25
CA GLU A 102 -4.94 42.64 -22.63
C GLU A 102 -5.31 42.88 -21.17
N LEU A 103 -4.49 43.64 -20.43
CA LEU A 103 -4.79 44.04 -19.06
C LEU A 103 -6.08 44.86 -18.97
N THR A 104 -6.28 45.80 -19.91
CA THR A 104 -7.47 46.65 -19.99
C THR A 104 -8.72 45.82 -20.29
N THR A 105 -8.61 44.85 -21.21
CA THR A 105 -9.72 43.93 -21.53
C THR A 105 -10.09 43.05 -20.33
N ALA A 106 -9.10 42.47 -19.64
CA ALA A 106 -9.33 41.63 -18.47
C ALA A 106 -10.02 42.40 -17.33
N LEU A 107 -9.63 43.66 -17.10
CA LEU A 107 -10.28 44.52 -16.11
C LEU A 107 -11.69 44.93 -16.54
N THR A 108 -11.91 45.27 -17.80
CA THR A 108 -13.24 45.64 -18.32
C THR A 108 -14.23 44.48 -18.16
N GLN A 109 -13.79 43.26 -18.47
CA GLN A 109 -14.58 42.05 -18.29
C GLN A 109 -14.90 41.80 -16.82
N ALA A 110 -13.90 41.86 -15.95
CA ALA A 110 -14.08 41.68 -14.51
C ALA A 110 -14.97 42.75 -13.86
N ASN A 111 -14.90 44.00 -14.33
CA ASN A 111 -15.81 45.06 -13.91
C ASN A 111 -17.26 44.72 -14.30
N THR A 112 -17.48 44.36 -15.55
CA THR A 112 -18.81 44.03 -16.07
C THR A 112 -19.43 42.81 -15.38
N THR A 113 -18.62 41.79 -15.08
CA THR A 113 -19.11 40.51 -14.50
C THR A 113 -19.18 40.53 -12.98
N PHE A 114 -18.19 41.11 -12.30
CA PHE A 114 -18.02 40.99 -10.84
C PHE A 114 -18.00 42.33 -10.09
N GLY A 115 -18.05 43.46 -10.81
CA GLY A 115 -17.95 44.81 -10.25
C GLY A 115 -16.55 45.19 -9.80
N ILE A 116 -15.51 44.53 -10.32
CA ILE A 116 -14.11 44.78 -9.96
C ILE A 116 -13.63 46.12 -10.53
N GLN A 117 -13.01 46.94 -9.70
CA GLN A 117 -12.56 48.29 -10.06
C GLN A 117 -11.04 48.47 -9.99
N THR A 118 -10.36 47.66 -9.19
CA THR A 118 -8.93 47.77 -8.92
C THR A 118 -8.19 46.59 -9.56
N GLN A 119 -7.14 46.87 -10.35
CA GLN A 119 -6.24 45.86 -10.91
C GLN A 119 -4.82 46.06 -10.37
N LYS A 120 -4.19 44.99 -9.87
CA LYS A 120 -2.82 44.98 -9.36
C LYS A 120 -2.00 43.92 -10.09
N VAL A 121 -0.72 44.18 -10.34
CA VAL A 121 0.14 43.31 -11.16
C VAL A 121 1.34 42.84 -10.36
N PHE A 122 1.59 41.53 -10.32
CA PHE A 122 2.66 40.90 -9.58
C PHE A 122 3.49 39.98 -10.48
N GLN A 123 4.80 40.00 -10.26
CA GLN A 123 5.70 39.00 -10.81
C GLN A 123 5.74 37.79 -9.86
N ILE A 124 5.56 36.58 -10.39
CA ILE A 124 5.49 35.33 -9.60
C ILE A 124 6.61 34.33 -10.01
N PRO A 125 7.04 33.44 -9.10
CA PRO A 125 6.61 33.33 -7.70
C PRO A 125 7.10 34.50 -6.83
N LEU A 126 6.31 34.89 -5.83
CA LEU A 126 6.71 35.93 -4.88
C LEU A 126 7.90 35.48 -4.03
N LYS A 127 8.88 36.37 -3.82
CA LYS A 127 10.13 36.05 -3.11
C LYS A 127 10.23 36.64 -1.70
N ARG A 128 9.55 37.76 -1.46
CA ARG A 128 9.52 38.46 -0.17
C ARG A 128 8.11 38.94 0.08
N VAL A 129 7.46 38.41 1.12
CA VAL A 129 6.08 38.76 1.44
C VAL A 129 5.95 39.21 2.88
N ALA A 130 4.97 40.08 3.12
CA ALA A 130 4.51 40.46 4.45
C ALA A 130 3.10 39.89 4.67
N ALA A 131 2.74 39.64 5.92
CA ALA A 131 1.36 39.40 6.33
C ALA A 131 0.97 40.42 7.40
N GLU A 132 -0.07 41.23 7.18
CA GLU A 132 -0.59 42.18 8.18
C GLU A 132 -1.53 41.47 9.20
N SER A 133 -2.12 40.35 8.81
CA SER A 133 -3.10 39.58 9.58
C SER A 133 -2.66 38.13 9.74
N THR A 134 -3.15 37.44 10.77
CA THR A 134 -2.80 36.04 11.05
C THR A 134 -3.52 35.04 10.14
N VAL A 135 -4.63 35.45 9.51
CA VAL A 135 -5.53 34.58 8.75
C VAL A 135 -4.90 33.90 7.53
N SER A 136 -3.82 34.47 6.98
CA SER A 136 -3.11 33.90 5.82
C SER A 136 -1.87 33.09 6.20
N LEU A 137 -1.42 33.14 7.47
CA LEU A 137 -0.13 32.58 7.88
C LEU A 137 -0.08 31.06 7.72
N THR A 138 -1.07 30.36 8.27
CA THR A 138 -1.13 28.90 8.19
C THR A 138 -1.22 28.39 6.75
N PHE A 139 -1.85 29.15 5.83
CA PHE A 139 -1.86 28.79 4.41
C PHE A 139 -0.45 28.84 3.80
N LEU A 140 0.35 29.86 4.16
CA LEU A 140 1.75 29.97 3.72
C LEU A 140 2.61 28.85 4.31
N GLU A 141 2.36 28.45 5.56
CA GLU A 141 3.03 27.32 6.21
C GLU A 141 2.69 25.98 5.55
N ILE A 142 1.41 25.70 5.31
CA ILE A 142 0.97 24.45 4.65
C ILE A 142 1.57 24.33 3.25
N LEU A 143 1.68 25.45 2.52
CA LEU A 143 2.27 25.47 1.18
C LEU A 143 3.81 25.46 1.18
N GLY A 144 4.46 25.46 2.34
CA GLY A 144 5.92 25.46 2.45
C GLY A 144 6.60 26.77 2.05
N VAL A 145 5.85 27.88 1.93
CA VAL A 145 6.35 29.19 1.48
C VAL A 145 6.52 30.19 2.63
N TRP A 146 6.46 29.71 3.87
CA TRP A 146 6.66 30.50 5.09
C TRP A 146 8.08 31.08 5.21
N ASP A 147 9.08 30.47 4.55
CA ASP A 147 10.45 30.96 4.40
C ASP A 147 10.57 32.31 3.67
N ARG A 148 9.49 32.74 2.99
CA ARG A 148 9.38 34.03 2.28
C ARG A 148 8.74 35.13 3.11
N LEU A 149 8.32 34.85 4.34
CA LEU A 149 7.73 35.84 5.26
C LEU A 149 8.82 36.73 5.88
N TRP A 150 8.84 37.99 5.47
CA TRP A 150 9.76 39.02 5.98
C TRP A 150 9.13 39.89 7.07
N HIS A 151 7.80 39.86 7.18
CA HIS A 151 7.06 40.68 8.13
C HIS A 151 5.84 39.89 8.61
N ILE A 152 5.76 39.68 9.92
CA ILE A 152 4.82 38.75 10.58
C ILE A 152 4.08 39.50 11.68
N PRO A 153 2.75 39.36 11.82
CA PRO A 153 2.01 39.99 12.91
C PRO A 153 2.50 39.47 14.28
N SER A 154 2.54 40.36 15.28
CA SER A 154 2.97 39.98 16.64
C SER A 154 2.03 39.01 17.36
N TRP A 155 0.87 38.73 16.77
CA TRP A 155 -0.17 37.85 17.32
C TRP A 155 -0.12 36.43 16.75
N ALA A 156 0.92 36.09 15.98
CA ALA A 156 1.08 34.76 15.40
C ALA A 156 1.01 33.66 16.48
N ALA A 157 0.26 32.60 16.19
CA ALA A 157 0.07 31.47 17.08
C ALA A 157 1.07 30.34 16.81
N SER A 158 1.50 30.16 15.56
CA SER A 158 2.53 29.20 15.18
C SER A 158 3.81 29.34 16.02
N PRO A 159 4.29 28.26 16.66
CA PRO A 159 5.55 28.25 17.43
C PRO A 159 6.73 28.86 16.68
N CYS A 160 6.90 28.53 15.40
CA CYS A 160 8.04 28.99 14.62
C CYS A 160 7.93 30.46 14.21
N LEU A 161 6.72 30.95 13.95
CA LEU A 161 6.48 32.37 13.71
C LEU A 161 6.66 33.19 15.00
N GLN A 162 6.24 32.65 16.16
CA GLN A 162 6.52 33.25 17.46
C GLN A 162 8.02 33.36 17.74
N ALA A 163 8.79 32.29 17.49
CA ALA A 163 10.25 32.29 17.63
C ALA A 163 10.92 33.31 16.70
N ALA A 164 10.39 33.48 15.48
CA ALA A 164 10.90 34.50 14.57
C ALA A 164 10.62 35.92 15.08
N VAL A 165 9.40 36.16 15.58
CA VAL A 165 8.99 37.44 16.17
C VAL A 165 9.86 37.81 17.38
N SER A 166 10.28 36.84 18.19
CA SER A 166 11.04 37.06 19.43
C SER A 166 12.57 37.04 19.27
N SER A 167 13.11 36.68 18.10
CA SER A 167 14.56 36.51 17.95
C SER A 167 15.32 37.80 17.60
N ASP A 168 16.48 37.97 18.25
CA ASP A 168 17.43 39.03 17.96
C ASP A 168 18.05 38.90 16.56
N SER A 169 18.12 37.68 15.99
CA SER A 169 18.66 37.42 14.65
C SER A 169 17.74 37.91 13.53
N CYS A 170 16.41 37.76 13.70
CA CYS A 170 15.43 38.35 12.78
C CYS A 170 15.44 39.90 12.85
N THR A 171 15.67 40.48 14.03
CA THR A 171 15.61 41.94 14.29
C THR A 171 16.93 42.70 14.05
N ALA A 172 18.10 42.09 14.28
CA ALA A 172 19.42 42.71 14.06
C ALA A 172 19.92 42.61 12.60
N GLY A 173 19.37 41.69 11.80
CA GLY A 173 19.77 41.44 10.41
C GLY A 173 18.94 42.17 9.33
N GLY A 174 17.86 42.88 9.70
CA GLY A 174 17.00 43.60 8.77
C GLY A 174 16.07 42.74 7.89
N ASN A 175 15.95 41.44 8.16
CA ASN A 175 15.30 40.47 7.25
C ASN A 175 14.03 39.79 7.79
N ALA A 176 13.70 39.88 9.08
CA ALA A 176 12.33 39.62 9.53
C ALA A 176 11.96 40.47 10.75
N VAL A 177 11.09 41.47 10.57
CA VAL A 177 10.67 42.32 11.69
C VAL A 177 9.31 41.84 12.17
N ALA A 178 9.22 41.50 13.46
CA ALA A 178 7.95 41.44 14.17
C ALA A 178 7.14 42.70 13.88
N LEU A 179 5.99 42.59 13.24
CA LEU A 179 5.10 43.72 12.93
C LEU A 179 4.44 44.30 14.19
N GLY A 180 4.91 43.96 15.39
CA GLY A 180 4.47 44.61 16.62
C GLY A 180 4.62 46.11 16.49
N SER A 181 3.53 46.86 16.71
CA SER A 181 3.42 48.33 16.68
C SER A 181 3.95 49.07 15.43
N SER A 182 4.56 48.37 14.47
CA SER A 182 5.44 48.95 13.44
C SER A 182 4.68 49.56 12.25
N PHE A 183 3.44 49.10 12.01
CA PHE A 183 2.53 49.70 11.03
C PHE A 183 1.79 50.94 11.54
N SER A 184 1.95 51.30 12.83
CA SER A 184 1.42 52.56 13.37
C SER A 184 2.25 53.79 12.99
N SER A 185 3.51 53.58 12.55
CA SER A 185 4.36 54.61 11.99
C SER A 185 4.27 54.59 10.46
N PRO A 186 3.78 55.67 9.82
CA PRO A 186 3.71 55.76 8.36
C PRO A 186 5.06 55.55 7.66
N ASP A 187 6.15 56.03 8.26
CA ASP A 187 7.50 55.95 7.68
C ASP A 187 8.06 54.53 7.75
N LEU A 188 7.86 53.83 8.87
CA LEU A 188 8.26 52.43 9.00
C LEU A 188 7.42 51.53 8.10
N ARG A 189 6.11 51.78 8.02
CA ARG A 189 5.22 51.10 7.08
C ARG A 189 5.70 51.28 5.65
N ALA A 190 6.01 52.50 5.22
CA ALA A 190 6.51 52.77 3.88
C ALA A 190 7.85 52.05 3.60
N ALA A 191 8.77 52.02 4.57
CA ALA A 191 10.04 51.31 4.44
C ALA A 191 9.85 49.78 4.34
N GLN A 192 8.98 49.20 5.17
CA GLN A 192 8.67 47.76 5.18
C GLN A 192 7.94 47.33 3.90
N VAL A 193 6.93 48.10 3.47
CA VAL A 193 6.25 47.93 2.17
C VAL A 193 7.26 48.03 1.02
N GLY A 194 8.26 48.93 1.13
CA GLY A 194 9.32 49.09 0.16
C GLY A 194 10.17 47.82 -0.06
N ASN A 195 10.40 47.03 1.00
CA ASN A 195 11.31 45.88 1.00
C ASN A 195 10.67 44.54 0.62
N VAL A 196 9.34 44.48 0.50
CA VAL A 196 8.60 43.27 0.10
C VAL A 196 8.01 43.39 -1.30
N SER A 197 7.69 42.24 -1.90
CA SER A 197 7.04 42.13 -3.22
C SER A 197 5.51 42.15 -3.11
N ALA A 198 4.96 41.66 -2.01
CA ALA A 198 3.53 41.70 -1.72
C ALA A 198 3.26 41.75 -0.21
N ILE A 199 2.06 42.19 0.15
CA ILE A 199 1.55 42.27 1.53
C ILE A 199 0.19 41.59 1.56
N PHE A 200 0.09 40.43 2.19
CA PHE A 200 -1.18 39.78 2.47
C PHE A 200 -1.88 40.54 3.61
N THR A 201 -3.10 41.01 3.35
CA THR A 201 -3.89 41.81 4.28
C THR A 201 -5.36 41.40 4.19
N ASP A 202 -6.14 41.65 5.23
CA ASP A 202 -7.59 41.49 5.24
C ASP A 202 -8.33 42.81 4.95
N VAL A 203 -7.60 43.91 4.74
CA VAL A 203 -8.15 45.24 4.44
C VAL A 203 -7.85 45.64 2.99
N ALA A 204 -8.89 46.02 2.25
CA ALA A 204 -8.72 46.56 0.91
C ALA A 204 -8.01 47.93 0.93
N ASP A 205 -6.90 48.02 0.19
CA ASP A 205 -6.17 49.25 -0.05
C ASP A 205 -5.89 49.38 -1.55
N ALA A 206 -6.75 50.14 -2.22
CA ALA A 206 -6.64 50.38 -3.66
C ALA A 206 -5.44 51.29 -4.01
N SER A 207 -4.89 52.02 -3.03
CA SER A 207 -3.74 52.92 -3.25
C SER A 207 -2.40 52.19 -3.19
N ASN A 208 -2.37 51.03 -2.53
CA ASN A 208 -1.17 50.21 -2.39
C ASN A 208 -1.12 49.10 -3.44
N ALA A 209 -0.29 49.29 -4.46
CA ALA A 209 -0.08 48.34 -5.55
C ALA A 209 0.47 46.97 -5.09
N LYS A 210 1.03 46.87 -3.87
CA LYS A 210 1.59 45.63 -3.31
C LYS A 210 0.63 44.89 -2.38
N ALA A 211 -0.50 45.49 -2.01
CA ALA A 211 -1.47 44.87 -1.11
C ALA A 211 -2.28 43.77 -1.82
N VAL A 212 -2.31 42.59 -1.24
CA VAL A 212 -3.10 41.42 -1.66
C VAL A 212 -4.14 41.16 -0.57
N VAL A 213 -5.39 41.45 -0.88
CA VAL A 213 -6.51 41.22 0.04
C VAL A 213 -6.87 39.73 0.05
N PHE A 214 -6.76 39.12 1.23
CA PHE A 214 -7.17 37.76 1.51
C PHE A 214 -8.57 37.76 2.14
N SER A 215 -9.57 37.31 1.40
CA SER A 215 -10.98 37.32 1.82
C SER A 215 -11.51 35.94 2.20
N GLY A 216 -10.62 35.02 2.60
CA GLY A 216 -10.99 33.66 2.98
C GLY A 216 -11.98 33.60 4.13
N SER A 217 -11.88 34.52 5.10
CA SER A 217 -12.77 34.59 6.26
C SER A 217 -14.21 35.01 5.95
N GLN A 218 -14.43 35.58 4.77
CA GLN A 218 -15.71 36.11 4.30
C GLN A 218 -16.46 35.09 3.42
N ASP A 219 -15.81 34.00 3.00
CA ASP A 219 -16.50 32.92 2.30
C ASP A 219 -17.45 32.19 3.27
N PRO A 220 -18.70 31.90 2.89
CA PRO A 220 -19.72 31.42 3.84
C PRO A 220 -19.42 30.07 4.50
N GLY A 221 -19.00 29.04 3.76
CA GLY A 221 -18.88 27.66 4.26
C GLY A 221 -17.48 27.24 4.71
N SER A 222 -17.38 26.16 5.48
CA SER A 222 -16.09 25.69 6.04
C SER A 222 -15.12 25.17 4.98
N LEU A 223 -15.60 24.37 4.02
CA LEU A 223 -14.77 23.95 2.88
C LEU A 223 -14.49 25.10 1.91
N ASN A 224 -15.42 26.05 1.77
CA ASN A 224 -15.19 27.27 0.98
C ASN A 224 -13.97 28.03 1.51
N ARG A 225 -13.95 28.26 2.82
CA ARG A 225 -12.86 28.95 3.53
C ARG A 225 -11.52 28.25 3.36
N MET A 226 -11.49 26.91 3.46
CA MET A 226 -10.27 26.12 3.26
C MET A 226 -9.77 26.18 1.81
N GLU A 227 -10.66 26.24 0.81
CA GLU A 227 -10.25 26.27 -0.60
C GLU A 227 -9.47 27.54 -1.00
N TRP A 228 -9.49 28.59 -0.17
CA TRP A 228 -8.61 29.75 -0.32
C TRP A 228 -7.11 29.43 -0.27
N ILE A 229 -6.72 28.21 0.14
CA ILE A 229 -5.35 27.71 -0.08
C ILE A 229 -4.96 27.76 -1.57
N LYS A 230 -5.91 27.49 -2.48
CA LYS A 230 -5.72 27.58 -3.92
C LYS A 230 -5.49 29.03 -4.38
N PHE A 231 -6.13 30.02 -3.73
CA PHE A 231 -5.88 31.44 -3.99
C PHE A 231 -4.44 31.84 -3.63
N VAL A 232 -3.99 31.51 -2.41
CA VAL A 232 -2.63 31.81 -1.95
C VAL A 232 -1.58 31.17 -2.85
N ALA A 233 -1.81 29.91 -3.24
CA ALA A 233 -0.90 29.16 -4.09
C ALA A 233 -0.63 29.79 -5.46
N THR A 234 -1.58 30.54 -6.03
CA THR A 234 -1.39 31.20 -7.33
C THR A 234 -0.23 32.18 -7.38
N PHE A 235 0.10 32.80 -6.23
CA PHE A 235 1.19 33.75 -6.07
C PHE A 235 2.57 33.09 -5.97
N PHE A 236 2.61 31.78 -5.76
CA PHE A 236 3.85 31.01 -5.51
C PHE A 236 4.04 29.85 -6.48
N ASN A 237 3.15 29.67 -7.46
CA ASN A 237 3.17 28.51 -8.37
C ASN A 237 3.01 27.15 -7.62
N GLN A 238 2.24 27.15 -6.54
CA GLN A 238 2.06 25.98 -5.65
C GLN A 238 0.67 25.33 -5.77
N GLU A 239 -0.02 25.51 -6.90
CA GLU A 239 -1.40 25.08 -7.10
C GLU A 239 -1.61 23.57 -6.89
N ARG A 240 -0.68 22.74 -7.37
CA ARG A 240 -0.77 21.28 -7.21
C ARG A 240 -0.66 20.86 -5.74
N SER A 241 0.27 21.48 -5.00
CA SER A 241 0.39 21.31 -3.55
C SER A 241 -0.93 21.70 -2.86
N ALA A 242 -1.50 22.86 -3.21
CA ALA A 242 -2.76 23.35 -2.66
C ALA A 242 -3.94 22.39 -2.90
N VAL A 243 -4.07 21.83 -4.12
CA VAL A 243 -5.12 20.85 -4.44
C VAL A 243 -4.96 19.57 -3.64
N SER A 244 -3.74 19.05 -3.52
CA SER A 244 -3.45 17.86 -2.72
C SER A 244 -3.81 18.07 -1.24
N HIS A 245 -3.40 19.20 -0.67
CA HIS A 245 -3.73 19.53 0.72
C HIS A 245 -5.23 19.72 0.95
N PHE A 246 -5.90 20.41 0.03
CA PHE A 246 -7.35 20.60 0.07
C PHE A 246 -8.10 19.26 0.07
N ASN A 247 -7.76 18.36 -0.85
CA ASN A 247 -8.44 17.06 -0.98
C ASN A 247 -8.24 16.17 0.24
N ARG A 248 -7.03 16.16 0.83
CA ARG A 248 -6.77 15.44 2.09
C ARG A 248 -7.64 15.96 3.23
N VAL A 249 -7.64 17.28 3.43
CA VAL A 249 -8.43 17.92 4.51
C VAL A 249 -9.93 17.73 4.31
N ARG A 250 -10.41 17.79 3.05
CA ARG A 250 -11.81 17.49 2.70
C ARG A 250 -12.17 16.05 3.08
N GLY A 251 -11.36 15.06 2.70
CA GLY A 251 -11.63 13.66 3.03
C GLY A 251 -11.72 13.41 4.54
N GLU A 252 -10.79 13.97 5.31
CA GLU A 252 -10.83 13.90 6.77
C GLU A 252 -12.08 14.59 7.37
N TYR A 253 -12.47 15.74 6.83
CA TYR A 253 -13.70 16.44 7.23
C TYR A 253 -14.93 15.56 7.01
N GLU A 254 -15.10 15.02 5.80
CA GLU A 254 -16.24 14.19 5.39
C GLU A 254 -16.36 12.92 6.24
N VAL A 255 -15.24 12.31 6.62
CA VAL A 255 -15.23 11.18 7.56
C VAL A 255 -15.87 11.57 8.89
N HIS A 256 -15.48 12.71 9.48
CA HIS A 256 -16.07 13.17 10.74
C HIS A 256 -17.55 13.54 10.62
N VAL A 257 -17.97 14.11 9.48
CA VAL A 257 -19.40 14.35 9.20
C VAL A 257 -20.19 13.03 9.20
N SER A 258 -19.66 12.00 8.55
CA SER A 258 -20.32 10.69 8.50
C SER A 258 -20.47 10.05 9.89
N GLN A 259 -19.42 10.14 10.72
CA GLN A 259 -19.43 9.66 12.11
C GLN A 259 -20.51 10.37 12.94
N ALA A 260 -20.56 11.70 12.84
CA ALA A 260 -21.57 12.51 13.51
C ALA A 260 -22.99 12.18 13.06
N ALA A 261 -23.22 12.01 11.75
CA ALA A 261 -24.53 11.69 11.20
C ALA A 261 -25.05 10.34 11.73
N SER A 262 -24.19 9.31 11.76
CA SER A 262 -24.53 8.00 12.32
C SER A 262 -24.87 8.08 13.81
N ALA A 263 -24.11 8.84 14.59
CA ALA A 263 -24.36 9.01 16.02
C ALA A 263 -25.65 9.79 16.31
N ALA A 264 -25.91 10.85 15.54
CA ALA A 264 -27.11 11.65 15.67
C ALA A 264 -28.39 10.89 15.28
N ALA A 265 -28.30 9.87 14.42
CA ALA A 265 -29.43 8.99 14.11
C ALA A 265 -29.79 8.05 15.28
N ALA A 266 -28.83 7.75 16.16
CA ALA A 266 -29.00 6.85 17.31
C ALA A 266 -29.40 7.56 18.62
N GLY A 267 -29.39 8.91 18.65
CA GLY A 267 -29.66 9.71 19.84
C GLY A 267 -30.38 11.03 19.53
N SER A 268 -30.60 11.87 20.55
CA SER A 268 -31.19 13.21 20.36
C SER A 268 -30.13 14.25 19.98
N LYS A 269 -30.42 15.09 18.99
CA LYS A 269 -29.54 16.21 18.60
C LYS A 269 -29.40 17.22 19.74
N LYS A 270 -28.15 17.59 20.08
CA LYS A 270 -27.89 18.70 21.00
C LYS A 270 -28.18 20.03 20.31
N THR A 271 -28.88 20.92 21.00
CA THR A 271 -29.11 22.29 20.57
C THR A 271 -27.90 23.16 20.90
N VAL A 272 -27.46 24.00 19.96
CA VAL A 272 -26.22 24.78 20.04
C VAL A 272 -26.48 26.26 19.76
N ALA A 273 -25.86 27.15 20.53
CA ALA A 273 -25.87 28.59 20.29
C ALA A 273 -24.45 29.17 20.26
N TRP A 274 -24.15 29.97 19.24
CA TRP A 274 -22.93 30.78 19.17
C TRP A 274 -23.21 32.17 19.72
N VAL A 275 -22.55 32.53 20.81
CA VAL A 275 -22.78 33.80 21.53
C VAL A 275 -21.50 34.63 21.56
N GLY A 276 -21.64 35.96 21.57
CA GLY A 276 -20.49 36.83 21.76
C GLY A 276 -20.85 38.20 22.32
N TYR A 277 -19.82 39.01 22.54
CA TYR A 277 -19.90 40.35 23.12
C TYR A 277 -18.83 41.27 22.50
N THR A 278 -19.21 42.47 22.06
CA THR A 278 -18.32 43.42 21.36
C THR A 278 -17.61 44.42 22.27
N GLY A 279 -17.91 44.46 23.59
CA GLY A 279 -17.25 45.39 24.50
C GLY A 279 -17.77 46.85 24.44
N PRO A 280 -17.38 47.70 25.41
CA PRO A 280 -17.88 49.08 25.49
C PRO A 280 -17.36 50.00 24.38
N PHE A 281 -16.22 49.66 23.76
CA PHE A 281 -15.60 50.46 22.70
C PHE A 281 -16.37 50.43 21.37
N PHE A 282 -17.18 49.39 21.15
CA PHE A 282 -17.93 49.18 19.92
C PHE A 282 -19.45 49.26 20.13
N GLY A 283 -19.87 49.88 21.25
CA GLY A 283 -21.25 49.94 21.71
C GLY A 283 -21.67 48.60 22.32
N ASP A 284 -21.77 48.55 23.65
CA ASP A 284 -22.06 47.34 24.44
C ASP A 284 -23.18 46.50 23.81
N THR A 285 -22.81 45.47 23.06
CA THR A 285 -23.74 44.62 22.31
C THR A 285 -23.40 43.16 22.53
N TYR A 286 -24.41 42.41 22.97
CA TYR A 286 -24.39 40.97 23.00
C TYR A 286 -25.02 40.43 21.72
N TYR A 287 -24.55 39.30 21.21
CA TYR A 287 -25.08 38.77 19.96
C TYR A 287 -25.15 37.25 19.93
N LEU A 288 -26.07 36.75 19.11
CA LEU A 288 -26.11 35.37 18.62
C LEU A 288 -25.66 35.36 17.17
N SER A 289 -24.67 34.54 16.84
CA SER A 289 -24.12 34.44 15.49
C SER A 289 -24.76 33.29 14.72
N TYR A 290 -25.21 33.59 13.50
CA TYR A 290 -25.80 32.66 12.53
C TYR A 290 -24.95 32.52 11.26
N ALA A 291 -23.66 32.84 11.33
CA ALA A 291 -22.75 32.72 10.20
C ALA A 291 -22.78 31.30 9.60
N ALA A 292 -22.82 31.20 8.27
CA ALA A 292 -23.05 29.93 7.57
C ALA A 292 -22.11 28.79 8.03
N PHE A 293 -20.78 29.00 8.03
CA PHE A 293 -19.81 27.99 8.48
C PHE A 293 -20.04 27.52 9.92
N LYS A 294 -20.55 28.38 10.79
CA LYS A 294 -20.87 28.02 12.19
C LYS A 294 -22.09 27.11 12.25
N MET A 295 -23.07 27.36 11.37
CA MET A 295 -24.26 26.51 11.24
C MET A 295 -23.90 25.17 10.58
N ASP A 296 -22.99 25.18 9.60
CA ASP A 296 -22.44 23.97 8.96
C ASP A 296 -21.77 23.09 10.01
N HIS A 297 -20.86 23.64 10.83
CA HIS A 297 -20.20 22.87 11.89
C HIS A 297 -21.17 22.27 12.92
N ILE A 298 -22.25 22.98 13.27
CA ILE A 298 -23.29 22.42 14.15
C ILE A 298 -24.03 21.28 13.45
N THR A 299 -24.47 21.51 12.21
CA THR A 299 -25.28 20.56 11.44
C THR A 299 -24.51 19.29 11.12
N ASP A 300 -23.28 19.46 10.63
CA ASP A 300 -22.39 18.38 10.24
C ASP A 300 -21.97 17.54 11.44
N ALA A 301 -21.81 18.15 12.62
CA ALA A 301 -21.55 17.44 13.88
C ALA A 301 -22.82 16.81 14.51
N GLY A 302 -23.93 16.77 13.78
CA GLY A 302 -25.15 16.10 14.23
C GLY A 302 -25.91 16.89 15.31
N GLY A 303 -25.64 18.18 15.46
CA GLY A 303 -26.35 19.10 16.34
C GLY A 303 -27.52 19.80 15.66
N ALA A 304 -28.11 20.76 16.37
CA ALA A 304 -29.13 21.66 15.85
C ALA A 304 -28.86 23.09 16.36
N ALA A 305 -28.84 24.09 15.47
CA ALA A 305 -28.72 25.47 15.91
C ALA A 305 -30.00 25.94 16.62
N VAL A 306 -29.86 26.83 17.61
CA VAL A 306 -31.01 27.50 18.24
C VAL A 306 -31.80 28.31 17.20
N SER A 307 -33.13 28.18 17.19
CA SER A 307 -33.98 28.85 16.20
C SER A 307 -33.91 30.38 16.33
N LYS A 308 -33.55 31.06 15.24
CA LYS A 308 -33.54 32.53 15.17
C LYS A 308 -34.91 33.12 15.47
N ASP A 309 -35.97 32.58 14.89
CA ASP A 309 -37.35 33.05 15.10
C ASP A 309 -37.78 32.89 16.56
N ALA A 310 -37.39 31.78 17.20
CA ALA A 310 -37.69 31.54 18.61
C ALA A 310 -36.97 32.56 19.52
N VAL A 311 -35.72 32.89 19.20
CA VAL A 311 -34.96 33.92 19.94
C VAL A 311 -35.61 35.30 19.80
N LEU A 312 -35.96 35.71 18.57
CA LEU A 312 -36.61 37.01 18.33
C LEU A 312 -38.00 37.09 18.98
N ALA A 313 -38.75 35.98 19.01
CA ALA A 313 -40.02 35.91 19.73
C ALA A 313 -39.85 36.00 21.26
N ALA A 314 -38.76 35.43 21.81
CA ALA A 314 -38.45 35.46 23.23
C ALA A 314 -37.86 36.81 23.70
N ALA A 315 -37.25 37.59 22.80
CA ALA A 315 -36.58 38.85 23.11
C ALA A 315 -37.01 39.96 22.14
N THR A 316 -38.11 40.65 22.47
CA THR A 316 -38.78 41.61 21.56
C THR A 316 -37.97 42.85 21.19
N ASN A 317 -36.94 43.20 21.96
CA ASN A 317 -36.05 44.33 21.68
C ASN A 317 -34.77 43.89 20.92
N ALA A 318 -34.63 42.61 20.61
CA ALA A 318 -33.49 42.11 19.86
C ALA A 318 -33.67 42.45 18.38
N THR A 319 -32.56 42.78 17.71
CA THR A 319 -32.57 43.17 16.30
C THR A 319 -31.90 42.11 15.46
N ASP A 320 -32.54 41.61 14.41
CA ASP A 320 -31.88 40.78 13.40
C ASP A 320 -31.06 41.68 12.45
N ASP A 321 -29.75 41.49 12.44
CA ASP A 321 -28.84 42.11 11.48
C ASP A 321 -28.44 41.08 10.43
N ALA A 322 -29.13 41.13 9.29
CA ALA A 322 -28.87 40.23 8.18
C ALA A 322 -27.47 40.40 7.57
N GLY A 323 -26.89 41.60 7.65
CA GLY A 323 -25.56 41.89 7.10
C GLY A 323 -24.45 41.26 7.94
N LEU A 324 -24.58 41.32 9.26
CA LEU A 324 -23.67 40.66 10.20
C LEU A 324 -24.00 39.17 10.41
N GLN A 325 -25.15 38.71 9.91
CA GLN A 325 -25.70 37.39 10.19
C GLN A 325 -25.83 37.14 11.70
N GLN A 326 -26.29 38.15 12.44
CA GLN A 326 -26.36 38.15 13.90
C GLN A 326 -27.71 38.64 14.41
N VAL A 327 -28.15 38.11 15.54
CA VAL A 327 -29.20 38.73 16.35
C VAL A 327 -28.53 39.53 17.47
N LEU A 328 -28.80 40.83 17.50
CA LEU A 328 -28.15 41.81 18.37
C LEU A 328 -29.02 42.17 19.57
N PHE A 329 -28.39 42.22 20.75
CA PHE A 329 -28.93 42.66 22.02
C PHE A 329 -28.10 43.87 22.47
N LYS A 330 -28.47 45.05 22.00
CA LYS A 330 -27.75 46.29 22.29
C LYS A 330 -28.13 46.79 23.67
N ALA A 331 -27.15 47.18 24.50
CA ALA A 331 -27.41 47.70 25.84
C ALA A 331 -28.40 48.88 25.84
N SER A 332 -28.37 49.73 24.79
CA SER A 332 -29.31 50.85 24.60
C SER A 332 -30.77 50.44 24.57
N ASP A 333 -31.06 49.22 24.10
CA ASP A 333 -32.41 48.76 23.82
C ASP A 333 -33.02 48.01 25.04
N TYR A 334 -32.18 47.69 26.03
CA TYR A 334 -32.54 46.93 27.22
C TYR A 334 -32.33 47.68 28.55
N GLY A 335 -31.92 48.95 28.50
CA GLY A 335 -31.70 49.77 29.69
C GLY A 335 -30.33 49.57 30.37
N GLY A 336 -29.46 48.76 29.77
CA GLY A 336 -28.11 48.49 30.27
C GLY A 336 -27.52 47.20 29.72
N ALA A 337 -26.20 47.04 29.87
CA ALA A 337 -25.47 45.87 29.38
C ALA A 337 -25.82 44.59 30.16
N ARG A 338 -26.20 44.70 31.44
CA ARG A 338 -26.64 43.54 32.24
C ARG A 338 -27.98 43.02 31.74
N GLU A 339 -28.93 43.92 31.52
CA GLU A 339 -30.28 43.61 31.07
C GLU A 339 -30.25 43.00 29.65
N ALA A 340 -29.39 43.53 28.77
CA ALA A 340 -29.16 42.94 27.44
C ALA A 340 -28.57 41.52 27.52
N ALA A 341 -27.56 41.30 28.37
CA ALA A 341 -26.97 39.98 28.57
C ALA A 341 -28.00 38.98 29.12
N HIS A 342 -28.77 39.39 30.12
CA HIS A 342 -29.81 38.55 30.74
C HIS A 342 -30.93 38.22 29.75
N ALA A 343 -31.32 39.16 28.90
CA ALA A 343 -32.29 38.93 27.83
C ALA A 343 -31.79 37.90 26.81
N LEU A 344 -30.52 37.98 26.39
CA LEU A 344 -29.91 36.97 25.52
C LEU A 344 -29.95 35.59 26.19
N LEU A 345 -29.45 35.48 27.42
CA LEU A 345 -29.38 34.21 28.14
C LEU A 345 -30.77 33.60 28.36
N ALA A 346 -31.77 34.43 28.69
CA ALA A 346 -33.15 33.99 28.82
C ALA A 346 -33.74 33.47 27.49
N ALA A 347 -33.39 34.08 26.36
CA ALA A 347 -33.82 33.66 25.02
C ALA A 347 -33.21 32.31 24.60
N ILE A 348 -32.06 31.92 25.16
CA ILE A 348 -31.38 30.65 24.85
C ILE A 348 -31.38 29.66 26.02
N LYS A 349 -32.26 29.83 27.01
CA LYS A 349 -32.26 29.03 28.25
C LYS A 349 -32.37 27.50 28.01
N ASP A 350 -32.99 27.10 26.91
CA ASP A 350 -33.24 25.69 26.56
C ASP A 350 -32.11 25.07 25.72
N VAL A 351 -31.03 25.81 25.43
CA VAL A 351 -29.89 25.34 24.66
C VAL A 351 -29.01 24.40 25.48
N ASP A 352 -28.56 23.29 24.87
CA ASP A 352 -27.72 22.29 25.53
C ASP A 352 -26.24 22.70 25.54
N VAL A 353 -25.75 23.31 24.45
CA VAL A 353 -24.35 23.71 24.27
C VAL A 353 -24.22 25.17 23.83
N VAL A 354 -23.38 25.94 24.52
CA VAL A 354 -23.03 27.30 24.12
C VAL A 354 -21.58 27.33 23.63
N VAL A 355 -21.36 27.94 22.47
CA VAL A 355 -20.02 28.29 21.98
C VAL A 355 -19.84 29.80 22.15
N ASP A 356 -18.94 30.17 23.05
CA ASP A 356 -18.66 31.53 23.46
C ASP A 356 -17.50 32.13 22.67
N GLU A 357 -17.77 33.24 22.00
CA GLU A 357 -16.85 34.04 21.19
C GLU A 357 -16.35 35.29 21.94
N ALA A 358 -16.71 35.46 23.22
CA ALA A 358 -16.24 36.57 24.01
C ALA A 358 -14.71 36.51 24.20
N TYR A 359 -14.04 37.61 23.82
CA TYR A 359 -12.59 37.76 23.97
C TYR A 359 -12.25 38.30 25.37
N SER A 360 -11.36 37.60 26.10
CA SER A 360 -10.96 37.93 27.48
C SER A 360 -10.03 39.13 27.62
N GLY A 361 -9.47 39.66 26.52
CA GLY A 361 -8.54 40.80 26.55
C GLY A 361 -9.17 42.17 26.79
N TYR A 362 -10.50 42.27 26.82
CA TYR A 362 -11.21 43.51 27.17
C TYR A 362 -11.34 43.61 28.69
N GLY A 363 -10.35 44.22 29.33
CA GLY A 363 -10.18 44.29 30.78
C GLY A 363 -11.36 44.88 31.57
N VAL A 364 -12.35 44.05 31.86
CA VAL A 364 -13.18 44.22 33.05
C VAL A 364 -12.39 43.69 34.24
N ALA A 365 -12.08 44.59 35.18
CA ALA A 365 -11.33 44.28 36.38
C ALA A 365 -11.97 43.11 37.13
N ALA A 366 -11.24 42.00 37.18
CA ALA A 366 -11.59 40.76 37.88
C ALA A 366 -11.93 40.99 39.39
N ALA A 367 -11.51 42.14 39.93
CA ALA A 367 -11.80 42.61 41.28
C ALA A 367 -13.28 42.84 41.62
N THR A 368 -14.16 43.12 40.64
CA THR A 368 -15.59 43.40 40.93
C THR A 368 -16.41 42.12 41.16
N PHE A 369 -15.90 40.96 40.73
CA PHE A 369 -16.62 39.67 40.80
C PHE A 369 -15.85 38.57 41.57
N GLY A 370 -14.77 38.93 42.27
CA GLY A 370 -14.07 38.03 43.19
C GLY A 370 -13.17 36.97 42.56
N VAL A 371 -12.77 37.13 41.29
CA VAL A 371 -11.85 36.23 40.59
C VAL A 371 -10.52 36.97 40.41
N SER A 372 -9.39 36.37 40.78
CA SER A 372 -8.08 37.06 40.77
C SER A 372 -7.22 36.75 39.55
N ASP A 373 -7.75 36.01 38.57
CA ASP A 373 -6.96 35.46 37.47
C ASP A 373 -7.45 35.97 36.12
N THR A 374 -6.58 36.71 35.42
CA THR A 374 -6.84 37.32 34.11
C THR A 374 -6.83 36.29 32.97
N VAL A 375 -6.36 35.06 33.22
CA VAL A 375 -6.34 33.95 32.25
C VAL A 375 -7.61 33.08 32.36
N ASN A 376 -8.36 33.20 33.46
CA ASN A 376 -9.60 32.47 33.73
C ASN A 376 -10.82 33.40 33.74
N TYR A 377 -11.05 34.08 32.63
CA TYR A 377 -12.24 34.89 32.42
C TYR A 377 -13.48 33.99 32.33
N ASP A 378 -14.26 33.87 33.40
CA ASP A 378 -15.43 32.99 33.44
C ASP A 378 -16.58 33.54 32.56
N PHE A 379 -17.32 32.65 31.90
CA PHE A 379 -18.55 32.96 31.15
C PHE A 379 -19.49 33.86 31.96
N GLY A 380 -19.55 33.66 33.28
CA GLY A 380 -20.34 34.50 34.18
C GLY A 380 -19.95 35.99 34.16
N VAL A 381 -18.67 36.32 34.00
CA VAL A 381 -18.20 37.72 33.96
C VAL A 381 -18.57 38.37 32.62
N ALA A 382 -18.34 37.68 31.51
CA ALA A 382 -18.68 38.15 30.16
C ALA A 382 -20.17 38.51 30.04
N TYR A 383 -21.02 37.65 30.60
CA TYR A 383 -22.48 37.77 30.53
C TYR A 383 -23.12 38.34 31.80
N ARG A 384 -22.31 38.95 32.68
CA ARG A 384 -22.76 39.71 33.87
C ARG A 384 -23.71 38.92 34.78
N LEU A 385 -23.39 37.65 35.00
CA LEU A 385 -24.06 36.75 35.93
C LEU A 385 -23.42 36.86 37.32
N ASN A 386 -24.25 37.13 38.32
CA ASN A 386 -23.86 37.09 39.72
C ASN A 386 -24.58 35.93 40.43
N ALA A 387 -23.80 34.98 40.95
CA ALA A 387 -24.32 33.77 41.58
C ALA A 387 -25.31 34.03 42.74
N THR A 388 -25.19 35.17 43.42
CA THR A 388 -26.04 35.54 44.57
C THR A 388 -27.36 36.19 44.13
N THR A 389 -27.35 37.00 43.07
CA THR A 389 -28.55 37.75 42.65
C THR A 389 -29.29 37.12 41.48
N ASP A 390 -28.61 36.30 40.67
CA ASP A 390 -29.13 35.79 39.40
C ASP A 390 -29.40 34.28 39.46
N GLY A 391 -29.44 33.69 40.65
CA GLY A 391 -29.59 32.25 40.86
C GLY A 391 -30.79 31.62 40.14
N ALA A 392 -31.91 32.34 40.07
CA ALA A 392 -33.09 31.89 39.31
C ALA A 392 -32.80 31.78 37.81
N LEU A 393 -32.14 32.78 37.21
CA LEU A 393 -31.74 32.74 35.81
C LEU A 393 -30.73 31.61 35.58
N VAL A 394 -29.65 31.57 36.37
CA VAL A 394 -28.60 30.53 36.28
C VAL A 394 -29.18 29.11 36.36
N SER A 395 -30.13 28.88 37.28
CA SER A 395 -30.79 27.57 37.42
C SER A 395 -31.69 27.19 36.25
N SER A 396 -32.11 28.17 35.43
CA SER A 396 -32.93 27.93 34.24
C SER A 396 -32.13 27.65 32.97
N LEU A 397 -30.82 27.96 32.97
CA LEU A 397 -29.95 27.80 31.80
C LEU A 397 -29.47 26.35 31.69
N ARG A 398 -30.01 25.61 30.71
CA ARG A 398 -29.73 24.18 30.52
C ARG A 398 -28.25 23.87 30.27
N PHE A 399 -27.56 24.70 29.50
CA PHE A 399 -26.12 24.56 29.23
C PHE A 399 -25.24 24.73 30.48
N LEU A 400 -25.76 25.27 31.59
CA LEU A 400 -25.09 25.32 32.91
C LEU A 400 -25.51 24.17 33.84
N GLN A 401 -26.45 23.32 33.44
CA GLN A 401 -26.89 22.16 34.20
C GLN A 401 -26.12 20.89 33.79
N ALA A 402 -26.37 19.79 34.50
CA ALA A 402 -25.78 18.49 34.17
C ALA A 402 -26.14 18.06 32.74
N GLY A 403 -25.13 17.66 31.96
CA GLY A 403 -25.27 17.31 30.54
C GLY A 403 -25.10 18.49 29.57
N GLY A 404 -25.15 19.73 30.07
CA GLY A 404 -24.86 20.94 29.31
C GLY A 404 -23.36 21.23 29.19
N ALA A 405 -23.01 22.16 28.29
CA ALA A 405 -21.64 22.65 28.16
C ALA A 405 -21.55 24.09 27.64
N VAL A 406 -20.53 24.80 28.10
CA VAL A 406 -20.06 26.05 27.51
C VAL A 406 -18.63 25.84 27.03
N TYR A 407 -18.39 26.05 25.75
CA TYR A 407 -17.08 26.00 25.12
C TYR A 407 -16.64 27.40 24.69
N ARG A 408 -15.34 27.68 24.73
CA ARG A 408 -14.73 28.88 24.17
C ARG A 408 -13.66 28.52 23.15
N LEU A 409 -13.39 29.41 22.21
CA LEU A 409 -12.47 29.22 21.08
C LEU A 409 -10.97 29.37 21.43
N ASP A 410 -10.63 29.29 22.72
CA ASP A 410 -9.28 29.53 23.23
C ASP A 410 -8.64 28.26 23.80
N ALA A 411 -8.95 27.08 23.25
CA ALA A 411 -8.28 25.84 23.67
C ALA A 411 -6.79 25.84 23.35
N THR A 412 -6.37 26.56 22.31
CA THR A 412 -4.97 26.76 21.96
C THR A 412 -4.70 28.25 21.74
N VAL A 413 -3.66 28.76 22.40
CA VAL A 413 -3.25 30.17 22.36
C VAL A 413 -1.73 30.29 22.24
N SER A 414 -1.26 31.43 21.73
CA SER A 414 0.16 31.79 21.70
C SER A 414 0.64 32.33 23.05
N GLU A 415 1.96 32.44 23.25
CA GLU A 415 2.53 33.11 24.45
C GLU A 415 2.10 34.58 24.56
N GLY A 416 1.78 35.21 23.43
CA GLY A 416 1.23 36.56 23.35
C GLY A 416 -0.29 36.65 23.50
N ASN A 417 -0.97 35.57 23.90
CA ASN A 417 -2.44 35.43 23.91
C ASN A 417 -3.10 35.57 22.52
N GLY A 418 -2.37 35.31 21.44
CA GLY A 418 -2.96 35.16 20.10
C GLY A 418 -3.82 33.91 20.04
N LEU A 419 -5.07 34.03 19.59
CA LEU A 419 -5.99 32.90 19.45
C LEU A 419 -5.70 32.15 18.16
N ASP A 420 -5.32 30.88 18.28
CA ASP A 420 -5.04 30.01 17.13
C ASP A 420 -6.29 29.77 16.25
N TRP A 421 -7.49 29.94 16.83
CA TRP A 421 -8.75 29.96 16.09
C TRP A 421 -8.74 30.91 14.88
N PHE A 422 -8.13 32.09 15.01
CA PHE A 422 -8.08 33.06 13.91
C PHE A 422 -6.95 32.77 12.90
N GLU A 423 -6.04 31.86 13.22
CA GLU A 423 -4.87 31.56 12.40
C GLU A 423 -5.00 30.23 11.67
N SER A 424 -5.28 29.13 12.38
CA SER A 424 -5.20 27.77 11.81
C SER A 424 -6.55 27.07 11.65
N ALA A 425 -7.65 27.57 12.24
CA ALA A 425 -8.97 26.96 12.08
C ALA A 425 -9.49 27.03 10.63
N LEU A 426 -9.22 28.14 9.94
CA LEU A 426 -9.63 28.36 8.54
C LEU A 426 -9.09 27.28 7.58
N PRO A 427 -7.78 26.94 7.60
CA PRO A 427 -7.25 25.85 6.77
C PRO A 427 -7.40 24.44 7.36
N HIS A 428 -8.00 24.31 8.54
CA HIS A 428 -8.22 23.01 9.20
C HIS A 428 -9.67 22.77 9.62
N PRO A 429 -10.64 22.87 8.69
CA PRO A 429 -12.04 22.58 9.01
C PRO A 429 -12.23 21.13 9.51
N ASN A 430 -11.39 20.19 9.08
CA ASN A 430 -11.33 18.81 9.59
C ASN A 430 -11.08 18.75 11.11
N ARG A 431 -10.14 19.57 11.62
CA ARG A 431 -9.83 19.63 13.06
C ARG A 431 -10.94 20.34 13.83
N VAL A 432 -11.52 21.41 13.28
CA VAL A 432 -12.69 22.08 13.86
C VAL A 432 -13.86 21.10 13.96
N MET A 433 -14.13 20.37 12.88
CA MET A 433 -15.18 19.36 12.83
C MET A 433 -14.96 18.23 13.85
N ARG A 434 -13.71 17.78 14.04
CA ARG A 434 -13.35 16.79 15.07
C ARG A 434 -13.61 17.29 16.49
N ASP A 435 -13.31 18.55 16.78
CA ASP A 435 -13.64 19.19 18.07
C ASP A 435 -15.15 19.28 18.30
N PHE A 436 -15.93 19.62 17.27
CA PHE A 436 -17.39 19.64 17.34
C PHE A 436 -17.97 18.24 17.51
N LEU A 437 -17.43 17.23 16.82
CA LEU A 437 -17.78 15.83 17.01
C LEU A 437 -17.54 15.39 18.46
N TRP A 438 -16.39 15.72 19.04
CA TRP A 438 -16.09 15.47 20.44
C TRP A 438 -17.08 16.19 21.39
N ALA A 439 -17.38 17.46 21.14
CA ALA A 439 -18.23 18.26 22.00
C ALA A 439 -19.71 17.80 21.98
N LEU A 440 -20.21 17.43 20.80
CA LEU A 440 -21.62 17.10 20.59
C LEU A 440 -21.89 15.60 20.69
N GLN A 441 -21.02 14.76 20.14
CA GLN A 441 -21.18 13.32 20.01
C GLN A 441 -19.91 12.55 20.45
N PRO A 442 -19.45 12.70 21.71
CA PRO A 442 -18.19 12.09 22.16
C PRO A 442 -18.17 10.55 22.02
N GLY A 443 -19.31 9.87 22.07
CA GLY A 443 -19.38 8.42 21.87
C GLY A 443 -19.11 7.96 20.43
N ALA A 444 -19.14 8.88 19.46
CA ALA A 444 -18.86 8.61 18.05
C ALA A 444 -17.38 8.80 17.68
N LEU A 445 -16.60 9.42 18.58
CA LEU A 445 -15.19 9.67 18.40
C LEU A 445 -14.38 8.61 19.15
N GLU A 446 -13.64 7.79 18.43
CA GLU A 446 -12.71 6.84 19.01
C GLU A 446 -11.69 7.56 19.90
N GLY A 447 -11.46 7.05 21.11
CA GLY A 447 -10.53 7.69 22.06
C GLY A 447 -11.00 9.04 22.61
N ALA A 448 -12.29 9.38 22.53
CA ALA A 448 -12.83 10.66 23.02
C ALA A 448 -12.46 11.01 24.47
N ALA A 449 -12.27 10.00 25.33
CA ALA A 449 -11.88 10.21 26.73
C ALA A 449 -10.47 10.78 26.89
N THR A 450 -9.57 10.49 25.93
CA THR A 450 -8.19 10.99 25.90
C THR A 450 -7.97 12.09 24.87
N TYR A 451 -9.00 12.41 24.09
CA TYR A 451 -8.94 13.46 23.07
C TYR A 451 -8.76 14.84 23.73
N LYS A 452 -7.76 15.59 23.25
CA LYS A 452 -7.54 16.98 23.62
C LYS A 452 -8.04 17.87 22.48
N PRO A 453 -9.15 18.62 22.67
CA PRO A 453 -9.65 19.53 21.65
C PRO A 453 -8.63 20.65 21.40
N HIS A 454 -8.53 21.07 20.14
CA HIS A 454 -7.53 22.03 19.69
C HIS A 454 -8.06 23.46 19.70
N TYR A 455 -9.35 23.65 19.43
CA TYR A 455 -10.02 24.96 19.38
C TYR A 455 -11.07 25.13 20.48
N LEU A 456 -11.81 24.07 20.84
CA LEU A 456 -12.91 24.16 21.81
C LEU A 456 -12.50 23.84 23.25
N ARG A 457 -12.42 24.85 24.12
CA ARG A 457 -12.12 24.68 25.55
C ARG A 457 -13.39 24.72 26.38
N LYS A 458 -13.65 23.66 27.15
CA LYS A 458 -14.78 23.66 28.08
C LYS A 458 -14.51 24.60 29.25
N ILE A 459 -15.43 25.54 29.50
CA ILE A 459 -15.33 26.52 30.59
C ILE A 459 -16.43 26.38 31.65
N ALA A 460 -17.54 25.68 31.35
CA ALA A 460 -18.57 25.31 32.32
C ALA A 460 -19.47 24.15 31.82
N PRO A 461 -20.19 23.42 32.70
CA PRO A 461 -19.97 23.22 34.13
C PRO A 461 -19.06 22.00 34.43
N GLY A 462 -18.28 22.04 35.52
CA GLY A 462 -17.65 20.85 36.14
C GLY A 462 -16.11 20.77 36.14
N ALA A 463 -15.39 21.57 35.36
CA ALA A 463 -13.97 21.92 35.48
C ALA A 463 -13.58 22.73 34.23
N ALA A 464 -13.17 23.99 34.40
CA ALA A 464 -12.62 24.75 33.28
C ALA A 464 -11.25 24.15 32.90
N GLY A 465 -11.11 23.69 31.67
CA GLY A 465 -9.81 23.28 31.15
C GLY A 465 -8.88 24.47 31.05
N SER A 466 -7.57 24.29 31.25
CA SER A 466 -6.59 25.33 30.92
C SER A 466 -6.30 25.32 29.42
N PRO A 467 -6.09 26.49 28.80
CA PRO A 467 -5.68 26.56 27.40
C PRO A 467 -4.29 25.92 27.22
N THR A 468 -4.08 25.30 26.07
CA THR A 468 -2.76 24.89 25.62
C THR A 468 -2.02 26.12 25.11
N ILE A 469 -0.89 26.43 25.73
CA ILE A 469 -0.03 27.54 25.30
C ILE A 469 1.02 26.98 24.34
N MET A 470 0.93 27.37 23.06
CA MET A 470 1.96 27.13 22.06
C MET A 470 3.12 28.10 22.30
N ARG A 471 4.31 27.56 22.53
CA ARG A 471 5.49 28.36 22.86
C ARG A 471 6.41 28.50 21.67
N SER A 472 7.12 29.62 21.62
CA SER A 472 8.24 29.79 20.68
C SER A 472 9.28 28.66 20.80
N SER A 473 9.47 28.10 22.00
CA SER A 473 10.35 26.94 22.24
C SER A 473 9.90 25.64 21.57
N ASP A 474 8.63 25.55 21.16
CA ASP A 474 8.09 24.34 20.54
C ASP A 474 8.44 24.27 19.03
N CYS A 475 9.14 25.29 18.50
CA CYS A 475 9.64 25.28 17.12
C CYS A 475 10.84 24.32 16.96
N PRO A 476 10.73 23.27 16.12
CA PRO A 476 11.78 22.24 16.00
C PRO A 476 13.08 22.73 15.31
N THR A 477 13.06 23.86 14.60
CA THR A 477 14.16 24.31 13.71
C THR A 477 14.85 25.60 14.13
N GLY A 478 14.59 26.16 15.32
CA GLY A 478 15.29 27.35 15.80
C GLY A 478 14.86 28.68 15.15
N GLY A 479 13.71 28.71 14.47
CA GLY A 479 13.09 29.91 13.88
C GLY A 479 12.95 29.87 12.35
N LEU A 480 12.54 30.99 11.75
CA LEU A 480 12.41 31.12 10.31
C LEU A 480 13.78 31.11 9.59
N PRO A 481 13.94 30.40 8.46
CA PRO A 481 15.20 30.37 7.69
C PRO A 481 15.72 31.76 7.31
N VAL A 482 14.82 32.69 6.95
CA VAL A 482 15.16 34.08 6.58
C VAL A 482 15.94 34.82 7.67
N CYS A 483 15.73 34.46 8.94
CA CYS A 483 16.37 35.10 10.09
C CYS A 483 17.83 34.70 10.28
N SER A 484 18.24 33.62 9.62
CA SER A 484 19.63 33.15 9.61
C SER A 484 20.37 33.57 8.33
N GLY A 485 19.79 34.46 7.51
CA GLY A 485 20.35 34.89 6.24
C GLY A 485 20.35 33.80 5.15
N VAL A 486 19.62 32.71 5.38
CA VAL A 486 19.43 31.63 4.41
C VAL A 486 18.48 32.12 3.31
N GLN A 487 18.83 31.89 2.05
CA GLN A 487 17.94 32.22 0.93
C GLN A 487 16.68 31.34 1.00
N PRO A 488 15.51 31.84 0.56
CA PRO A 488 14.33 31.00 0.41
C PRO A 488 14.65 29.74 -0.40
N SER A 489 14.03 28.64 -0.02
CA SER A 489 14.02 27.41 -0.80
C SER A 489 13.57 27.72 -2.23
N VAL A 490 14.25 27.15 -3.23
CA VAL A 490 13.85 27.36 -4.62
C VAL A 490 12.50 26.68 -4.82
N LEU A 491 11.46 27.45 -5.13
CA LEU A 491 10.19 26.89 -5.55
C LEU A 491 10.36 26.30 -6.94
N CYS A 492 9.91 25.07 -7.10
CA CYS A 492 10.02 24.34 -8.34
C CYS A 492 9.40 25.13 -9.51
N ALA A 493 10.15 25.27 -10.59
CA ALA A 493 9.64 25.88 -11.81
C ALA A 493 8.47 25.04 -12.37
N THR A 494 7.26 25.62 -12.42
CA THR A 494 6.07 25.00 -13.07
C THR A 494 6.18 24.92 -14.59
N TRP A 495 7.31 25.32 -15.16
CA TRP A 495 7.65 25.24 -16.57
C TRP A 495 8.76 24.21 -16.86
N ASP A 496 9.38 23.65 -15.81
CA ASP A 496 10.39 22.59 -15.93
C ASP A 496 9.72 21.22 -15.78
N PHE A 497 9.44 20.59 -16.92
CA PHE A 497 8.84 19.26 -17.00
C PHE A 497 9.74 18.26 -17.73
N ARG A 498 9.67 17.00 -17.29
CA ARG A 498 10.14 15.85 -18.08
C ARG A 498 8.94 15.22 -18.78
N THR A 499 9.15 14.82 -20.04
CA THR A 499 8.16 13.99 -20.73
C THR A 499 8.48 12.52 -20.41
N CYS A 500 7.56 11.85 -19.73
CA CYS A 500 7.61 10.42 -19.44
C CYS A 500 7.51 9.58 -20.73
N PRO A 501 7.91 8.30 -20.69
CA PRO A 501 7.73 7.37 -21.81
C PRO A 501 6.28 7.22 -22.31
N ASP A 502 5.29 7.50 -21.45
CA ASP A 502 3.85 7.50 -21.78
C ASP A 502 3.35 8.83 -22.38
N GLY A 503 4.25 9.80 -22.61
CA GLY A 503 3.92 11.13 -23.12
C GLY A 503 3.40 12.11 -22.06
N THR A 504 3.26 11.70 -20.79
CA THR A 504 2.86 12.60 -19.71
C THR A 504 4.00 13.54 -19.32
N ARG A 505 3.65 14.75 -18.91
CA ARG A 505 4.62 15.75 -18.42
C ARG A 505 4.64 15.70 -16.91
N VAL A 506 5.81 15.46 -16.33
CA VAL A 506 6.02 15.47 -14.89
C VAL A 506 6.85 16.67 -14.50
N TRP A 507 6.32 17.43 -13.55
CA TRP A 507 6.82 18.71 -13.09
C TRP A 507 7.69 18.51 -11.86
N ARG A 508 8.64 19.42 -11.61
CA ARG A 508 9.39 19.44 -10.34
C ARG A 508 8.46 19.85 -9.19
N GLU A 509 8.57 19.21 -8.02
CA GLU A 509 7.90 19.63 -6.76
C GLU A 509 8.82 19.41 -5.54
N GLY A 510 8.42 19.94 -4.37
CA GLY A 510 9.16 19.82 -3.10
C GLY A 510 10.26 20.87 -2.89
N GLU A 511 10.80 20.93 -1.66
CA GLU A 511 11.84 21.90 -1.25
C GLU A 511 13.19 21.71 -1.99
N GLU A 512 13.43 20.52 -2.55
CA GLU A 512 14.68 20.17 -3.25
C GLU A 512 14.60 20.31 -4.79
N CYS A 513 13.50 20.81 -5.37
CA CYS A 513 13.34 20.88 -6.82
C CYS A 513 13.57 19.54 -7.55
N LEU A 514 13.12 18.47 -6.92
CA LEU A 514 13.11 17.13 -7.49
C LEU A 514 11.85 16.95 -8.33
N TYR A 515 11.87 16.05 -9.30
CA TYR A 515 10.63 15.63 -9.94
C TYR A 515 9.85 14.82 -8.92
N TYR A 516 8.86 15.44 -8.29
CA TYR A 516 7.96 14.77 -7.36
C TYR A 516 6.88 14.09 -8.21
N GLY A 517 6.91 12.76 -8.13
CA GLY A 517 6.75 11.95 -9.33
C GLY A 517 8.08 11.90 -10.07
N GLN A 518 8.94 10.94 -9.76
CA GLN A 518 10.15 10.74 -10.55
C GLN A 518 9.93 10.58 -12.07
N CYS A 519 8.76 10.47 -12.72
CA CYS A 519 8.38 9.12 -13.14
C CYS A 519 8.44 8.23 -11.91
N SER A 520 7.65 8.59 -10.89
CA SER A 520 7.31 7.58 -9.90
C SER A 520 6.38 6.66 -10.66
N VAL A 521 7.02 5.70 -11.30
CA VAL A 521 6.41 4.54 -11.88
C VAL A 521 5.66 3.74 -10.81
N GLU A 522 5.83 4.02 -9.52
CA GLU A 522 5.15 3.30 -8.46
C GLU A 522 3.76 3.82 -8.12
N CYS A 523 3.51 5.13 -8.26
CA CYS A 523 2.23 5.75 -7.93
C CYS A 523 1.56 6.37 -9.14
N VAL A 524 0.24 6.22 -9.17
CA VAL A 524 -0.62 6.79 -10.19
C VAL A 524 -0.58 8.31 -10.05
N SER A 525 0.04 8.98 -11.01
CA SER A 525 0.07 10.45 -11.07
C SER A 525 -1.28 11.04 -11.46
N VAL A 526 -2.07 10.29 -12.23
CA VAL A 526 -3.41 10.66 -12.72
C VAL A 526 -4.37 9.48 -12.56
N PHE A 527 -5.29 9.59 -11.60
CA PHE A 527 -6.31 8.57 -11.39
C PHE A 527 -7.40 8.66 -12.45
N ARG A 528 -7.71 7.53 -13.08
CA ARG A 528 -8.74 7.34 -14.09
C ARG A 528 -9.64 6.21 -13.61
N PRO A 529 -10.89 6.49 -13.18
CA PRO A 529 -11.79 5.47 -12.62
C PRO A 529 -12.06 4.28 -13.56
N THR A 530 -11.95 4.49 -14.87
CA THR A 530 -12.16 3.47 -15.90
C THR A 530 -10.90 2.67 -16.25
N THR A 531 -9.72 3.07 -15.74
CA THR A 531 -8.47 2.35 -16.00
C THR A 531 -8.35 1.17 -15.05
N ASN A 532 -8.09 -0.01 -15.60
CA ASN A 532 -7.66 -1.15 -14.80
C ASN A 532 -6.16 -1.01 -14.52
N TYR A 533 -5.82 -0.69 -13.28
CA TYR A 533 -4.46 -0.55 -12.80
C TYR A 533 -3.75 -1.90 -12.57
N PHE A 534 -4.51 -3.00 -12.63
CA PHE A 534 -4.03 -4.37 -12.52
C PHE A 534 -4.55 -5.21 -13.70
N PRO A 535 -4.08 -4.97 -14.94
CA PRO A 535 -4.48 -5.75 -16.12
C PRO A 535 -4.11 -7.25 -15.98
N ASP A 536 -4.81 -8.14 -16.69
CA ASP A 536 -4.67 -9.60 -16.56
C ASP A 536 -3.23 -10.13 -16.68
N GLY A 537 -2.35 -9.44 -17.42
CA GLY A 537 -0.92 -9.80 -17.54
C GLY A 537 -0.02 -9.33 -16.39
N SER A 538 -0.52 -8.51 -15.48
CA SER A 538 0.18 -8.07 -14.27
C SER A 538 -0.36 -8.71 -12.99
N GLN A 539 -1.52 -9.37 -13.06
CA GLN A 539 -2.14 -10.04 -11.93
C GLN A 539 -1.35 -11.30 -11.55
N ALA A 540 -1.48 -11.73 -10.30
CA ALA A 540 -1.11 -13.09 -9.91
C ALA A 540 -1.88 -14.05 -10.82
N SER A 541 -1.15 -14.89 -11.56
CA SER A 541 -1.73 -15.84 -12.50
C SER A 541 -1.28 -17.25 -12.17
N GLY A 542 -2.13 -18.22 -12.49
CA GLY A 542 -1.71 -19.60 -12.56
C GLY A 542 -0.56 -19.83 -13.55
N SER A 543 0.25 -20.88 -13.35
CA SER A 543 1.33 -21.20 -14.30
C SER A 543 0.73 -21.61 -15.65
N GLY A 544 0.92 -20.79 -16.68
CA GLY A 544 0.40 -21.04 -18.04
C GLY A 544 0.13 -19.76 -18.82
N SER A 545 0.83 -19.59 -19.95
CA SER A 545 0.72 -18.45 -20.87
C SER A 545 -0.68 -18.30 -21.49
N GLU A 546 -1.10 -17.03 -21.62
CA GLU A 546 -2.24 -16.46 -22.37
C GLU A 546 -3.66 -16.55 -21.76
N ILE A 547 -4.19 -15.36 -21.45
CA ILE A 547 -5.61 -14.92 -21.39
C ILE A 547 -6.61 -16.02 -20.99
N VAL A 548 -6.90 -16.11 -19.69
CA VAL A 548 -8.01 -16.92 -19.18
C VAL A 548 -9.10 -16.01 -18.64
N SER A 549 -10.21 -15.95 -19.38
CA SER A 549 -11.47 -15.40 -18.88
C SER A 549 -11.97 -16.23 -17.70
N SER A 550 -12.13 -15.56 -16.55
CA SER A 550 -12.76 -15.99 -15.29
C SER A 550 -11.99 -16.92 -14.32
N ALA A 551 -11.50 -16.29 -13.24
CA ALA A 551 -11.71 -16.66 -11.82
C ALA A 551 -10.67 -17.43 -10.98
N GLN A 552 -9.44 -17.73 -11.42
CA GLN A 552 -8.39 -18.15 -10.45
C GLN A 552 -7.03 -17.45 -10.67
N THR A 553 -6.68 -16.59 -9.71
CA THR A 553 -5.42 -15.81 -9.60
C THR A 553 -4.31 -16.58 -8.88
N VAL A 554 -4.67 -17.61 -8.10
CA VAL A 554 -3.81 -18.47 -7.27
C VAL A 554 -4.24 -19.92 -7.54
N GLN A 555 -3.29 -20.83 -7.79
CA GLN A 555 -3.58 -22.20 -8.28
C GLN A 555 -3.23 -23.33 -7.30
N PHE A 556 -2.16 -23.17 -6.54
CA PHE A 556 -1.58 -24.17 -5.66
C PHE A 556 -1.84 -23.85 -4.19
N ALA A 557 -1.71 -22.59 -3.75
CA ALA A 557 -1.92 -22.21 -2.37
C ALA A 557 -3.40 -22.36 -1.98
N ASP A 558 -3.63 -23.07 -0.87
CA ASP A 558 -4.98 -23.33 -0.36
C ASP A 558 -5.39 -22.31 0.71
N GLN A 559 -4.43 -21.53 1.25
CA GLN A 559 -4.62 -20.72 2.45
C GLN A 559 -4.69 -19.21 2.20
N PHE A 560 -4.67 -18.77 0.94
CA PHE A 560 -5.02 -17.39 0.59
C PHE A 560 -5.64 -17.29 -0.80
N ALA A 561 -6.36 -16.18 -1.04
CA ALA A 561 -6.90 -15.83 -2.34
C ALA A 561 -6.68 -14.35 -2.62
N ILE A 562 -6.59 -13.99 -3.91
CA ILE A 562 -6.45 -12.61 -4.37
C ILE A 562 -7.55 -12.28 -5.37
N SER A 563 -8.31 -11.22 -5.14
CA SER A 563 -9.20 -10.64 -6.15
C SER A 563 -8.70 -9.27 -6.60
N TYR A 564 -8.79 -9.00 -7.90
CA TYR A 564 -8.38 -7.75 -8.50
C TYR A 564 -9.59 -6.90 -8.88
N HIS A 565 -9.50 -5.61 -8.60
CA HIS A 565 -10.46 -4.58 -8.98
C HIS A 565 -9.72 -3.47 -9.73
N SER A 566 -10.43 -2.47 -10.25
CA SER A 566 -9.81 -1.49 -11.15
C SER A 566 -8.63 -0.75 -10.51
N TYR A 567 -8.69 -0.39 -9.23
CA TYR A 567 -7.65 0.41 -8.54
C TYR A 567 -7.25 -0.13 -7.17
N TYR A 568 -7.76 -1.29 -6.77
CA TYR A 568 -7.37 -1.99 -5.56
C TYR A 568 -7.45 -3.50 -5.78
N LYS A 569 -6.83 -4.25 -4.87
CA LYS A 569 -6.93 -5.71 -4.80
C LYS A 569 -7.25 -6.14 -3.38
N VAL A 570 -7.93 -7.26 -3.23
CA VAL A 570 -8.30 -7.82 -1.93
C VAL A 570 -7.58 -9.15 -1.78
N VAL A 571 -6.78 -9.29 -0.74
CA VAL A 571 -6.08 -10.52 -0.38
C VAL A 571 -6.78 -11.10 0.85
N THR A 572 -7.37 -12.28 0.74
CA THR A 572 -8.01 -12.97 1.87
C THR A 572 -7.11 -14.11 2.33
N GLN A 573 -6.66 -14.06 3.58
CA GLN A 573 -5.76 -15.03 4.21
C GLN A 573 -6.56 -15.91 5.16
N ILE A 574 -6.78 -17.15 4.72
CA ILE A 574 -7.82 -18.04 5.27
C ILE A 574 -7.37 -18.61 6.62
N GLU A 575 -6.09 -18.94 6.78
CA GLU A 575 -5.54 -19.55 7.99
C GLU A 575 -5.54 -18.60 9.19
N SER A 576 -5.07 -17.36 9.01
CA SER A 576 -5.04 -16.32 10.04
C SER A 576 -6.42 -15.72 10.32
N GLY A 577 -7.32 -15.76 9.34
CA GLY A 577 -8.59 -15.03 9.41
C GLY A 577 -8.40 -13.52 9.19
N GLU A 578 -7.45 -13.12 8.35
CA GLU A 578 -7.21 -11.72 8.00
C GLU A 578 -7.55 -11.44 6.53
N GLN A 579 -8.10 -10.26 6.24
CA GLN A 579 -8.33 -9.77 4.89
C GLN A 579 -7.60 -8.45 4.69
N TYR A 580 -6.89 -8.30 3.58
CA TYR A 580 -6.12 -7.10 3.27
C TYR A 580 -6.68 -6.45 2.01
N VAL A 581 -7.06 -5.18 2.11
CA VAL A 581 -7.46 -4.37 0.96
C VAL A 581 -6.29 -3.47 0.59
N LEU A 582 -5.71 -3.72 -0.58
CA LEU A 582 -4.48 -3.09 -1.06
C LEU A 582 -4.83 -2.13 -2.20
N TRP A 583 -4.83 -0.83 -1.95
CA TRP A 583 -5.22 0.17 -2.95
C TRP A 583 -4.01 0.88 -3.55
N GLN A 584 -4.07 1.13 -4.85
CA GLN A 584 -2.95 1.67 -5.62
C GLN A 584 -2.64 3.11 -5.20
N CYS A 585 -1.41 3.38 -4.77
CA CYS A 585 -1.03 4.72 -4.40
C CYS A 585 -1.26 5.68 -5.58
N GLY A 586 -1.90 6.82 -5.29
CA GLY A 586 -2.29 7.79 -6.31
C GLY A 586 -3.70 7.61 -6.88
N THR A 587 -4.44 6.57 -6.46
CA THR A 587 -5.86 6.41 -6.77
C THR A 587 -6.76 6.86 -5.61
N LYS A 588 -8.08 6.71 -5.75
CA LYS A 588 -9.01 6.86 -4.63
C LYS A 588 -8.89 5.66 -3.69
N GLU A 589 -9.06 5.88 -2.38
CA GLU A 589 -9.26 4.81 -1.41
C GLU A 589 -10.63 4.12 -1.63
N PRO A 590 -10.73 2.78 -1.48
CA PRO A 590 -12.01 2.07 -1.57
C PRO A 590 -13.04 2.63 -0.59
N SER A 591 -14.29 2.75 -1.04
CA SER A 591 -15.38 3.24 -0.20
C SER A 591 -15.74 2.26 0.92
N GLN A 592 -16.31 2.76 2.02
CA GLN A 592 -16.75 1.91 3.12
C GLN A 592 -17.77 0.84 2.69
N THR A 593 -18.59 1.12 1.68
CA THR A 593 -19.49 0.13 1.08
C THR A 593 -18.72 -0.99 0.41
N GLU A 594 -17.71 -0.68 -0.41
CA GLU A 594 -16.87 -1.69 -1.06
C GLU A 594 -16.12 -2.54 -0.01
N LEU A 595 -15.54 -1.90 0.99
CA LEU A 595 -14.86 -2.56 2.10
C LEU A 595 -15.78 -3.56 2.81
N GLN A 596 -16.98 -3.13 3.19
CA GLN A 596 -17.94 -3.97 3.88
C GLN A 596 -18.46 -5.13 3.02
N THR A 597 -18.69 -4.90 1.72
CA THR A 597 -19.09 -5.95 0.78
C THR A 597 -18.03 -7.04 0.69
N HIS A 598 -16.77 -6.69 0.46
CA HIS A 598 -15.68 -7.66 0.36
C HIS A 598 -15.47 -8.46 1.65
N LEU A 599 -15.66 -7.81 2.81
CA LEU A 599 -15.57 -8.47 4.10
C LEU A 599 -16.70 -9.50 4.28
N SER A 600 -17.95 -9.09 4.02
CA SER A 600 -19.12 -9.96 4.17
C SER A 600 -19.09 -11.14 3.19
N ASP A 601 -18.70 -10.92 1.94
CA ASP A 601 -18.61 -11.97 0.93
C ASP A 601 -17.53 -13.00 1.30
N ALA A 602 -16.37 -12.56 1.79
CA ALA A 602 -15.31 -13.46 2.23
C ALA A 602 -15.70 -14.24 3.50
N GLN A 603 -16.33 -13.59 4.49
CA GLN A 603 -16.83 -14.25 5.68
C GLN A 603 -17.86 -15.34 5.35
N ALA A 604 -18.76 -15.07 4.40
CA ALA A 604 -19.73 -16.05 3.91
C ALA A 604 -19.07 -17.19 3.14
N THR A 605 -18.11 -16.88 2.26
CA THR A 605 -17.41 -17.86 1.42
C THR A 605 -16.58 -18.85 2.23
N TYR A 606 -15.86 -18.36 3.24
CA TYR A 606 -14.93 -19.18 4.03
C TYR A 606 -15.52 -19.65 5.37
N ASN A 607 -16.74 -19.23 5.71
CA ASN A 607 -17.40 -19.52 6.98
C ASN A 607 -16.47 -19.24 8.19
N LYS A 608 -15.81 -18.08 8.18
CA LYS A 608 -14.81 -17.68 9.17
C LYS A 608 -14.94 -16.19 9.47
N THR A 609 -14.80 -15.83 10.74
CA THR A 609 -14.69 -14.42 11.13
C THR A 609 -13.36 -13.86 10.66
N LEU A 610 -13.42 -12.81 9.83
CA LEU A 610 -12.24 -12.14 9.27
C LEU A 610 -12.03 -10.76 9.91
N VAL A 611 -10.77 -10.38 10.07
CA VAL A 611 -10.33 -9.01 10.43
C VAL A 611 -9.81 -8.32 9.15
N GLN A 612 -10.48 -7.25 8.72
CA GLN A 612 -10.07 -6.49 7.53
C GLN A 612 -9.05 -5.40 7.89
N LYS A 613 -8.00 -5.27 7.08
CA LYS A 613 -6.94 -4.26 7.18
C LYS A 613 -6.72 -3.62 5.82
N VAL A 614 -6.35 -2.34 5.79
CA VAL A 614 -6.24 -1.57 4.55
C VAL A 614 -4.83 -1.03 4.40
N PHE A 615 -4.22 -1.23 3.23
CA PHE A 615 -2.87 -0.77 2.92
C PHE A 615 -2.86 0.01 1.61
N ARG A 616 -2.05 1.06 1.57
CA ARG A 616 -1.69 1.76 0.34
C ARG A 616 -0.44 1.09 -0.23
N ILE A 617 -0.47 0.75 -1.52
CA ILE A 617 0.59 -0.03 -2.19
C ILE A 617 1.19 0.68 -3.41
N PRO A 618 2.43 0.36 -3.83
CA PRO A 618 3.35 -0.60 -3.19
C PRO A 618 3.85 -0.11 -1.82
N LEU A 619 4.07 -1.04 -0.88
CA LEU A 619 4.67 -0.70 0.40
C LEU A 619 6.11 -0.21 0.21
N SER A 620 6.53 0.79 0.99
CA SER A 620 7.85 1.42 0.88
C SER A 620 8.79 1.07 2.04
N LYS A 621 8.25 0.78 3.22
CA LYS A 621 9.00 0.42 4.43
C LYS A 621 8.32 -0.74 5.13
N VAL A 622 9.00 -1.88 5.24
CA VAL A 622 8.45 -3.08 5.87
C VAL A 622 9.40 -3.63 6.92
N SER A 623 8.82 -4.04 8.04
CA SER A 623 9.50 -4.81 9.08
C SER A 623 9.07 -6.28 9.03
N THR A 624 9.94 -7.21 9.38
CA THR A 624 9.57 -8.63 9.52
C THR A 624 10.25 -9.33 10.70
N GLU A 625 9.49 -10.11 11.46
CA GLU A 625 10.03 -11.00 12.51
C GLU A 625 10.37 -12.40 12.01
N SER A 626 9.97 -12.73 10.80
CA SER A 626 10.14 -14.06 10.25
C SER A 626 11.23 -14.08 9.20
N THR A 627 12.18 -15.00 9.37
CA THR A 627 13.17 -15.31 8.34
C THR A 627 12.50 -15.84 7.06
N VAL A 628 11.33 -16.48 7.17
CA VAL A 628 10.60 -16.99 5.99
C VAL A 628 10.11 -15.85 5.11
N SER A 629 9.36 -14.89 5.67
CA SER A 629 8.89 -13.74 4.87
C SER A 629 10.04 -12.85 4.41
N LEU A 630 11.11 -12.73 5.21
CA LEU A 630 12.37 -12.09 4.78
C LEU A 630 12.94 -12.75 3.52
N SER A 631 12.96 -14.09 3.43
CA SER A 631 13.46 -14.80 2.26
C SER A 631 12.60 -14.56 1.01
N PHE A 632 11.26 -14.50 1.14
CA PHE A 632 10.39 -14.14 0.01
C PHE A 632 10.59 -12.69 -0.45
N LEU A 633 10.82 -11.75 0.48
CA LEU A 633 11.16 -10.37 0.15
C LEU A 633 12.51 -10.29 -0.60
N ASP A 634 13.52 -11.04 -0.14
CA ASP A 634 14.84 -11.16 -0.79
C ASP A 634 14.73 -11.72 -2.22
N VAL A 635 13.98 -12.82 -2.39
CA VAL A 635 13.74 -13.45 -3.70
C VAL A 635 13.04 -12.52 -4.70
N LEU A 636 12.18 -11.63 -4.22
CA LEU A 636 11.53 -10.61 -5.03
C LEU A 636 12.40 -9.36 -5.26
N GLY A 637 13.61 -9.28 -4.68
CA GLY A 637 14.48 -8.11 -4.75
C GLY A 637 13.84 -6.90 -4.09
N LEU A 638 13.29 -7.07 -2.88
CA LEU A 638 12.66 -6.04 -2.05
C LEU A 638 13.51 -5.70 -0.82
N ASP A 639 14.80 -6.04 -0.85
CA ASP A 639 15.78 -5.85 0.22
C ASP A 639 15.98 -4.37 0.59
N ASP A 640 15.71 -3.47 -0.35
CA ASP A 640 15.76 -2.01 -0.22
C ASP A 640 14.59 -1.41 0.58
N ARG A 641 13.49 -2.15 0.75
CA ARG A 641 12.29 -1.74 1.50
C ARG A 641 12.28 -2.27 2.92
N ILE A 642 13.26 -3.09 3.29
CA ILE A 642 13.33 -3.70 4.61
C ILE A 642 13.91 -2.69 5.61
N PHE A 643 13.20 -2.48 6.70
CA PHE A 643 13.60 -1.52 7.73
C PHE A 643 14.10 -2.23 8.99
N HIS A 644 13.33 -3.20 9.48
CA HIS A 644 13.71 -4.05 10.59
C HIS A 644 13.49 -5.52 10.24
N PHE A 645 14.41 -6.41 10.60
CA PHE A 645 14.32 -7.83 10.25
C PHE A 645 14.84 -8.77 11.34
N ALA A 646 14.52 -10.05 11.23
CA ALA A 646 14.98 -11.08 12.16
C ALA A 646 16.50 -11.27 12.10
N SER A 647 17.18 -11.25 13.25
CA SER A 647 18.64 -11.38 13.33
C SER A 647 19.19 -12.78 13.01
N TRP A 648 18.33 -13.79 12.98
CA TRP A 648 18.69 -15.20 12.73
C TRP A 648 18.77 -15.56 11.24
N THR A 649 18.69 -14.57 10.35
CA THR A 649 18.77 -14.76 8.90
C THR A 649 20.01 -15.55 8.47
N THR A 650 19.89 -16.28 7.38
CA THR A 650 20.92 -17.07 6.71
C THR A 650 21.29 -16.47 5.36
N SER A 651 20.65 -15.37 4.96
CA SER A 651 21.08 -14.56 3.83
C SER A 651 22.39 -13.85 4.16
N ALA A 652 23.42 -14.13 3.36
CA ALA A 652 24.76 -13.58 3.54
C ALA A 652 24.78 -12.06 3.54
N CYS A 653 23.91 -11.44 2.73
CA CYS A 653 23.85 -9.99 2.64
C CYS A 653 23.16 -9.39 3.87
N PHE A 654 22.04 -9.94 4.36
CA PHE A 654 21.45 -9.43 5.61
C PHE A 654 22.36 -9.63 6.82
N GLN A 655 23.18 -10.68 6.85
CA GLN A 655 24.26 -10.85 7.83
C GLN A 655 25.31 -9.71 7.76
N ASP A 656 25.75 -9.34 6.56
CA ASP A 656 26.65 -8.20 6.33
C ASP A 656 26.00 -6.86 6.76
N ALA A 657 24.71 -6.66 6.52
CA ALA A 657 23.99 -5.48 6.98
C ALA A 657 23.95 -5.37 8.52
N LEU A 658 23.69 -6.47 9.23
CA LEU A 658 23.75 -6.52 10.70
C LEU A 658 25.15 -6.15 11.20
N GLN A 659 26.19 -6.77 10.64
CA GLN A 659 27.58 -6.51 11.00
C GLN A 659 27.96 -5.03 10.80
N ARG A 660 27.56 -4.42 9.68
CA ARG A 660 27.83 -3.01 9.39
C ARG A 660 27.08 -2.06 10.31
N HIS A 661 25.86 -2.42 10.72
CA HIS A 661 25.10 -1.65 11.70
C HIS A 661 25.79 -1.66 13.08
N GLU A 662 26.24 -2.83 13.55
CA GLU A 662 27.01 -2.94 14.80
C GLU A 662 28.32 -2.12 14.76
N GLN A 663 28.95 -2.03 13.59
CA GLN A 663 30.15 -1.23 13.35
C GLN A 663 29.87 0.28 13.16
N GLY A 664 28.61 0.72 13.26
CA GLY A 664 28.22 2.13 13.07
C GLY A 664 28.33 2.64 11.62
N SER A 665 28.52 1.75 10.65
CA SER A 665 28.72 2.10 9.23
C SER A 665 27.41 2.24 8.43
N CYS A 666 26.25 1.97 9.07
CA CYS A 666 24.90 2.14 8.51
C CYS A 666 24.32 3.53 8.91
N GLY A 667 25.12 4.58 8.69
CA GLY A 667 25.20 5.86 9.42
C GLY A 667 24.04 6.88 9.34
N SER A 668 22.78 6.46 9.43
CA SER A 668 21.63 7.38 9.53
C SER A 668 20.44 6.83 10.32
N ARG A 669 20.48 5.56 10.75
CA ARG A 669 19.34 4.90 11.39
C ARG A 669 19.39 5.07 12.91
N ALA A 670 18.35 5.69 13.47
CA ALA A 670 18.20 5.89 14.92
C ALA A 670 17.81 4.61 15.69
N LEU A 671 17.27 3.59 15.01
CA LEU A 671 16.82 2.34 15.60
C LEU A 671 17.63 1.13 15.06
N PRO A 672 17.76 0.04 15.83
CA PRO A 672 18.47 -1.16 15.40
C PRO A 672 17.83 -1.82 14.17
N LEU A 673 18.65 -2.45 13.32
CA LEU A 673 18.15 -3.27 12.19
C LEU A 673 17.38 -4.50 12.67
N ALA A 674 17.78 -5.08 13.80
CA ALA A 674 17.05 -6.20 14.41
C ALA A 674 15.83 -5.69 15.19
N LEU A 675 14.72 -6.41 15.09
CA LEU A 675 13.54 -6.14 15.93
C LEU A 675 13.84 -6.41 17.40
N SER A 676 13.43 -5.49 18.26
CA SER A 676 13.68 -5.54 19.69
C SER A 676 12.73 -6.51 20.39
N SER A 677 13.25 -7.23 21.39
CA SER A 677 12.40 -7.97 22.33
C SER A 677 11.72 -7.06 23.36
N ASP A 678 12.18 -5.81 23.50
CA ASP A 678 11.53 -4.79 24.31
C ASP A 678 10.27 -4.27 23.60
N ALA A 679 9.12 -4.36 24.27
CA ALA A 679 7.83 -4.05 23.67
C ALA A 679 7.68 -2.58 23.24
N GLU A 680 8.27 -1.64 23.98
CA GLU A 680 8.18 -0.20 23.68
C GLU A 680 9.10 0.17 22.50
N VAL A 681 10.30 -0.42 22.45
CA VAL A 681 11.19 -0.27 21.29
C VAL A 681 10.58 -0.92 20.05
N LYS A 682 10.03 -2.13 20.17
CA LYS A 682 9.37 -2.83 19.07
C LYS A 682 8.17 -2.04 18.54
N ALA A 683 7.34 -1.47 19.41
CA ALA A 683 6.23 -0.62 18.99
C ALA A 683 6.72 0.57 18.15
N ARG A 684 7.79 1.25 18.57
CA ARG A 684 8.41 2.35 17.79
C ARG A 684 8.99 1.89 16.45
N GLN A 685 9.58 0.69 16.40
CA GLN A 685 10.07 0.08 15.16
C GLN A 685 8.93 -0.21 14.19
N VAL A 686 7.82 -0.76 14.68
CA VAL A 686 6.60 -1.01 13.89
C VAL A 686 5.98 0.30 13.40
N ASP A 687 5.86 1.30 14.28
CA ASP A 687 5.32 2.62 13.96
C ASP A 687 6.10 3.33 12.84
N ALA A 688 7.41 3.11 12.76
CA ALA A 688 8.29 3.68 11.74
C ALA A 688 8.15 3.03 10.34
N THR A 689 7.35 1.98 10.20
CA THR A 689 7.14 1.24 8.95
C THR A 689 5.70 1.28 8.44
N ASP A 690 5.50 0.98 7.16
CA ASP A 690 4.18 0.90 6.52
C ASP A 690 3.46 -0.40 6.87
N ALA A 691 4.23 -1.49 7.03
CA ALA A 691 3.73 -2.79 7.43
C ALA A 691 4.74 -3.57 8.27
N PHE A 692 4.21 -4.47 9.10
CA PHE A 692 4.96 -5.39 9.94
C PHE A 692 4.50 -6.83 9.67
N MET A 693 5.40 -7.69 9.21
CA MET A 693 5.11 -9.08 8.84
C MET A 693 5.53 -10.06 9.93
N ALA A 694 4.65 -11.00 10.28
CA ALA A 694 4.93 -12.07 11.23
C ALA A 694 4.15 -13.36 10.91
N ASP A 695 4.58 -14.49 11.45
CA ASP A 695 4.01 -15.82 11.12
C ASP A 695 2.73 -16.18 11.91
N TYR A 696 2.14 -15.21 12.61
CA TYR A 696 0.97 -15.35 13.47
C TYR A 696 0.00 -14.17 13.25
N PRO A 697 -1.30 -14.31 13.54
CA PRO A 697 -2.25 -13.20 13.41
C PRO A 697 -2.02 -12.10 14.46
N GLY A 698 -2.36 -10.86 14.12
CA GLY A 698 -2.16 -9.71 15.00
C GLY A 698 -3.26 -8.65 14.86
N THR A 699 -3.52 -7.92 15.94
CA THR A 699 -4.59 -6.91 15.99
C THR A 699 -4.18 -5.53 15.50
N ASP A 700 -2.88 -5.28 15.34
CA ASP A 700 -2.36 -4.01 14.83
C ASP A 700 -2.76 -3.81 13.36
N ALA A 701 -3.13 -2.57 12.99
CA ALA A 701 -3.57 -2.24 11.64
C ALA A 701 -2.49 -2.44 10.57
N LYS A 702 -1.20 -2.32 10.95
CA LYS A 702 -0.04 -2.53 10.09
C LYS A 702 0.44 -3.99 10.06
N HIS A 703 -0.12 -4.85 10.90
CA HIS A 703 0.29 -6.24 11.02
C HIS A 703 -0.19 -7.06 9.81
N VAL A 704 0.72 -7.82 9.19
CA VAL A 704 0.44 -8.76 8.10
C VAL A 704 0.86 -10.16 8.54
N ALA A 705 -0.12 -11.04 8.72
CA ALA A 705 0.11 -12.45 9.03
C ALA A 705 0.57 -13.22 7.78
N PHE A 706 1.81 -13.70 7.79
CA PHE A 706 2.41 -14.54 6.74
C PHE A 706 2.44 -16.01 7.19
N THR A 707 1.44 -16.81 6.84
CA THR A 707 1.33 -18.21 7.29
C THR A 707 1.70 -19.23 6.21
N GLY A 708 2.60 -18.89 5.29
CA GLY A 708 3.00 -19.75 4.16
C GLY A 708 3.49 -21.13 4.58
N SER A 709 4.18 -21.23 5.71
CA SER A 709 4.66 -22.50 6.29
C SER A 709 3.55 -23.48 6.68
N LYS A 710 2.30 -23.03 6.76
CA LYS A 710 1.14 -23.87 7.12
C LYS A 710 0.40 -24.42 5.91
N ASP A 711 0.69 -23.95 4.70
CA ASP A 711 0.07 -24.51 3.48
C ASP A 711 0.52 -25.98 3.31
N PRO A 712 -0.38 -26.94 3.02
CA PRO A 712 -0.05 -28.36 3.06
C PRO A 712 1.01 -28.81 2.06
N GLY A 713 0.94 -28.39 0.80
CA GLY A 713 1.77 -28.92 -0.29
C GLY A 713 3.07 -28.16 -0.54
N THR A 714 4.01 -28.80 -1.25
CA THR A 714 5.31 -28.19 -1.57
C THR A 714 5.19 -26.94 -2.46
N LEU A 715 4.49 -27.05 -3.59
CA LEU A 715 4.27 -25.90 -4.48
C LEU A 715 3.25 -24.92 -3.91
N ASN A 716 2.33 -25.38 -3.05
CA ASN A 716 1.42 -24.49 -2.34
C ASN A 716 2.19 -23.45 -1.52
N ARG A 717 3.17 -23.90 -0.73
CA ARG A 717 4.03 -23.05 0.10
C ARG A 717 4.84 -22.06 -0.74
N MET A 718 5.31 -22.48 -1.90
CA MET A 718 6.05 -21.64 -2.83
C MET A 718 5.20 -20.51 -3.42
N GLU A 719 3.91 -20.78 -3.69
CA GLU A 719 3.03 -19.78 -4.32
C GLU A 719 2.71 -18.58 -3.41
N TRP A 720 3.04 -18.66 -2.11
CA TRP A 720 3.01 -17.51 -1.20
C TRP A 720 3.96 -16.36 -1.60
N ILE A 721 4.87 -16.58 -2.57
CA ILE A 721 5.56 -15.48 -3.24
C ILE A 721 4.58 -14.46 -3.85
N LYS A 722 3.44 -14.93 -4.38
CA LYS A 722 2.38 -14.07 -4.95
C LYS A 722 1.63 -13.28 -3.88
N PHE A 723 1.47 -13.86 -2.68
CA PHE A 723 0.91 -13.15 -1.52
C PHE A 723 1.79 -11.96 -1.15
N ILE A 724 3.11 -12.14 -0.99
CA ILE A 724 4.03 -11.03 -0.70
C ILE A 724 4.01 -10.02 -1.84
N ALA A 725 4.11 -10.49 -3.08
CA ALA A 725 4.18 -9.65 -4.26
C ALA A 725 2.98 -8.69 -4.42
N ALA A 726 1.79 -9.10 -3.97
CA ALA A 726 0.63 -8.23 -3.96
C ALA A 726 0.86 -6.93 -3.15
N PHE A 727 1.58 -6.96 -2.04
CA PHE A 727 1.85 -5.74 -1.26
C PHE A 727 2.80 -4.77 -1.96
N PHE A 728 3.50 -5.22 -3.01
CA PHE A 728 4.55 -4.45 -3.67
C PHE A 728 4.34 -4.26 -5.18
N ASN A 729 3.22 -4.71 -5.75
CA ASN A 729 2.98 -4.73 -7.20
C ASN A 729 4.01 -5.56 -8.00
N LYS A 730 4.54 -6.62 -7.39
CA LYS A 730 5.53 -7.52 -8.01
C LYS A 730 4.93 -8.83 -8.49
N GLU A 731 3.61 -8.93 -8.68
CA GLU A 731 2.98 -10.22 -9.00
C GLU A 731 3.48 -10.84 -10.30
N ARG A 732 3.88 -10.01 -11.27
CA ARG A 732 4.54 -10.48 -12.48
C ARG A 732 5.89 -11.15 -12.20
N ASP A 733 6.74 -10.51 -11.39
CA ASP A 733 8.03 -11.07 -11.00
C ASP A 733 7.84 -12.37 -10.21
N ALA A 734 6.82 -12.38 -9.35
CA ALA A 734 6.41 -13.57 -8.61
C ALA A 734 5.95 -14.71 -9.53
N ASN A 735 5.16 -14.42 -10.56
CA ASN A 735 4.74 -15.41 -11.56
C ASN A 735 5.96 -15.99 -12.29
N VAL A 736 6.85 -15.13 -12.80
CA VAL A 736 8.06 -15.56 -13.52
C VAL A 736 8.95 -16.43 -12.63
N HIS A 737 9.16 -16.02 -11.38
CA HIS A 737 9.97 -16.78 -10.43
C HIS A 737 9.30 -18.10 -10.06
N PHE A 738 8.00 -18.09 -9.78
CA PHE A 738 7.22 -19.27 -9.47
C PHE A 738 7.25 -20.28 -10.62
N ASP A 739 7.00 -19.84 -11.85
CA ASP A 739 6.98 -20.71 -13.04
C ASP A 739 8.34 -21.35 -13.28
N LYS A 740 9.43 -20.58 -13.12
CA LYS A 740 10.79 -21.11 -13.22
C LYS A 740 11.03 -22.19 -12.17
N VAL A 741 10.74 -21.90 -10.90
CA VAL A 741 10.95 -22.83 -9.79
C VAL A 741 10.09 -24.08 -9.93
N ALA A 742 8.82 -23.93 -10.31
CA ALA A 742 7.90 -25.03 -10.55
C ALA A 742 8.36 -25.92 -11.74
N SER A 743 8.87 -25.31 -12.81
CA SER A 743 9.44 -26.05 -13.95
C SER A 743 10.68 -26.85 -13.55
N GLU A 744 11.63 -26.23 -12.83
CA GLU A 744 12.83 -26.91 -12.34
C GLU A 744 12.47 -28.04 -11.37
N TYR A 745 11.47 -27.83 -10.50
CA TYR A 745 10.93 -28.87 -9.62
C TYR A 745 10.35 -30.05 -10.41
N ALA A 746 9.53 -29.76 -11.42
CA ALA A 746 8.90 -30.78 -12.26
C ALA A 746 9.93 -31.58 -13.09
N GLU A 747 11.00 -30.93 -13.55
CA GLU A 747 12.13 -31.59 -14.20
C GLU A 747 12.82 -32.59 -13.26
N HIS A 748 13.22 -32.14 -12.06
CA HIS A 748 13.86 -33.02 -11.08
C HIS A 748 12.95 -34.17 -10.64
N LYS A 749 11.64 -33.93 -10.55
CA LYS A 749 10.64 -34.98 -10.28
C LYS A 749 10.62 -36.04 -11.38
N ARG A 750 10.57 -35.62 -12.64
CA ARG A 750 10.60 -36.55 -13.78
C ARG A 750 11.87 -37.38 -13.80
N ASP A 751 13.02 -36.78 -13.49
CA ASP A 751 14.31 -37.48 -13.44
C ASP A 751 14.32 -38.52 -12.30
N ALA A 752 13.78 -38.16 -11.12
CA ALA A 752 13.61 -39.07 -9.99
C ALA A 752 12.67 -40.25 -10.32
N GLU A 753 11.53 -39.98 -10.95
CA GLU A 753 10.56 -41.00 -11.34
C GLU A 753 11.17 -42.00 -12.35
N ALA A 754 11.89 -41.49 -13.36
CA ALA A 754 12.59 -42.32 -14.33
C ALA A 754 13.67 -43.19 -13.68
N ALA A 755 14.46 -42.62 -12.77
CA ALA A 755 15.50 -43.35 -12.05
C ALA A 755 14.93 -44.41 -11.09
N ALA A 756 13.86 -44.08 -10.37
CA ALA A 756 13.17 -45.03 -9.50
C ALA A 756 12.56 -46.19 -10.29
N ALA A 757 11.99 -45.92 -11.48
CA ALA A 757 11.49 -46.96 -12.37
C ALA A 757 12.62 -47.87 -12.88
N ALA A 758 13.77 -47.31 -13.25
CA ALA A 758 14.94 -48.07 -13.69
C ALA A 758 15.57 -48.92 -12.58
N ALA A 759 15.55 -48.45 -11.33
CA ALA A 759 16.07 -49.18 -10.17
C ALA A 759 15.22 -50.41 -9.78
N GLY A 760 13.94 -50.43 -10.15
CA GLY A 760 13.01 -51.54 -9.85
C GLY A 760 12.56 -51.63 -8.39
N SER A 761 13.06 -50.77 -7.50
CA SER A 761 12.60 -50.61 -6.12
C SER A 761 12.85 -49.17 -5.62
N LYS A 762 11.93 -48.67 -4.77
CA LYS A 762 12.04 -47.35 -4.16
C LYS A 762 12.71 -47.44 -2.79
N LYS A 763 13.60 -46.50 -2.47
CA LYS A 763 14.13 -46.35 -1.10
C LYS A 763 13.00 -45.91 -0.17
N THR A 764 12.89 -46.58 0.97
CA THR A 764 11.96 -46.21 2.03
C THR A 764 12.54 -45.09 2.88
N VAL A 765 11.72 -44.09 3.20
CA VAL A 765 12.16 -42.86 3.89
C VAL A 765 11.27 -42.58 5.09
N ALA A 766 11.88 -42.14 6.20
CA ALA A 766 11.17 -41.69 7.39
C ALA A 766 11.66 -40.30 7.84
N TRP A 767 10.71 -39.41 8.12
CA TRP A 767 10.98 -38.13 8.81
C TRP A 767 10.80 -38.32 10.30
N VAL A 768 11.87 -38.15 11.07
CA VAL A 768 11.89 -38.37 12.52
C VAL A 768 12.27 -37.09 13.25
N GLY A 769 11.67 -36.85 14.41
CA GLY A 769 12.05 -35.73 15.25
C GLY A 769 11.85 -36.00 16.74
N TYR A 770 12.27 -35.03 17.55
CA TYR A 770 12.18 -35.06 19.01
C TYR A 770 11.91 -33.65 19.55
N THR A 771 10.92 -33.53 20.45
CA THR A 771 10.49 -32.23 21.00
C THR A 771 11.27 -31.77 22.23
N GLY A 772 12.08 -32.63 22.85
CA GLY A 772 12.84 -32.27 24.05
C GLY A 772 12.04 -32.34 25.36
N PRO A 773 12.71 -32.19 26.52
CA PRO A 773 12.10 -32.35 27.84
C PRO A 773 11.10 -31.23 28.19
N PHE A 774 11.26 -30.04 27.60
CA PHE A 774 10.39 -28.89 27.84
C PHE A 774 8.98 -29.04 27.25
N PHE A 775 8.83 -29.93 26.26
CA PHE A 775 7.57 -30.16 25.53
C PHE A 775 7.09 -31.62 25.68
N GLY A 776 7.45 -32.27 26.79
CA GLY A 776 6.90 -33.58 27.17
C GLY A 776 7.61 -34.80 26.58
N ASP A 777 8.93 -34.71 26.32
CA ASP A 777 9.79 -35.83 25.88
C ASP A 777 9.11 -36.77 24.87
N THR A 778 8.82 -36.25 23.68
CA THR A 778 8.10 -36.99 22.64
C THR A 778 8.98 -37.13 21.40
N TYR A 779 9.17 -38.36 20.94
CA TYR A 779 9.70 -38.65 19.61
C TYR A 779 8.55 -38.81 18.64
N TYR A 780 8.77 -38.50 17.38
CA TYR A 780 7.69 -38.57 16.40
C TYR A 780 8.17 -38.93 15.00
N LEU A 781 7.25 -39.50 14.23
CA LEU A 781 7.35 -39.62 12.78
C LEU A 781 6.41 -38.59 12.15
N SER A 782 6.95 -37.72 11.28
CA SER A 782 6.15 -36.71 10.59
C SER A 782 5.62 -37.21 9.25
N TYR A 783 4.32 -36.99 9.04
CA TYR A 783 3.58 -37.30 7.82
C TYR A 783 3.01 -36.03 7.18
N ALA A 784 3.63 -34.87 7.43
CA ALA A 784 3.19 -33.61 6.85
C ALA A 784 3.18 -33.70 5.32
N ALA A 785 2.12 -33.18 4.67
CA ALA A 785 1.89 -33.41 3.24
C ALA A 785 3.11 -33.02 2.36
N PHE A 786 3.66 -31.82 2.51
CA PHE A 786 4.85 -31.38 1.77
C PHE A 786 6.08 -32.30 1.96
N LYS A 787 6.26 -32.89 3.16
CA LYS A 787 7.35 -33.85 3.41
C LYS A 787 7.14 -35.15 2.66
N MET A 788 5.87 -35.58 2.54
CA MET A 788 5.50 -36.76 1.75
C MET A 788 5.65 -36.49 0.26
N ASP A 789 5.36 -35.27 -0.20
CA ASP A 789 5.63 -34.83 -1.58
C ASP A 789 7.12 -34.93 -1.88
N HIS A 790 8.01 -34.37 -1.02
CA HIS A 790 9.47 -34.47 -1.21
C HIS A 790 9.98 -35.90 -1.33
N ILE A 791 9.43 -36.84 -0.55
CA ILE A 791 9.80 -38.26 -0.65
C ILE A 791 9.29 -38.86 -1.97
N THR A 792 8.00 -38.66 -2.24
CA THR A 792 7.31 -39.33 -3.35
C THR A 792 7.82 -38.82 -4.69
N ASP A 793 7.96 -37.51 -4.83
CA ASP A 793 8.42 -36.84 -6.03
C ASP A 793 9.88 -37.17 -6.32
N ALA A 794 10.72 -37.35 -5.29
CA ALA A 794 12.11 -37.80 -5.43
C ALA A 794 12.27 -39.31 -5.67
N GLY A 795 11.18 -40.01 -6.00
CA GLY A 795 11.20 -41.44 -6.34
C GLY A 795 11.40 -42.35 -5.12
N GLY A 796 11.18 -41.85 -3.91
CA GLY A 796 11.16 -42.61 -2.67
C GLY A 796 9.77 -43.14 -2.31
N ALA A 797 9.71 -43.87 -1.20
CA ALA A 797 8.47 -44.32 -0.58
C ALA A 797 8.48 -43.96 0.91
N ALA A 798 7.46 -43.26 1.40
CA ALA A 798 7.35 -43.02 2.83
C ALA A 798 7.12 -44.34 3.58
N VAL A 799 7.69 -44.46 4.78
CA VAL A 799 7.36 -45.57 5.68
C VAL A 799 5.85 -45.60 5.95
N SER A 800 5.23 -46.78 5.96
CA SER A 800 3.79 -46.91 6.16
C SER A 800 3.39 -46.56 7.58
N LYS A 801 2.47 -45.60 7.74
CA LYS A 801 1.88 -45.22 9.03
C LYS A 801 1.27 -46.43 9.74
N ASP A 802 0.47 -47.22 9.02
CA ASP A 802 -0.19 -48.40 9.58
C ASP A 802 0.83 -49.47 10.02
N ALA A 803 1.91 -49.64 9.25
CA ALA A 803 2.97 -50.58 9.62
C ALA A 803 3.71 -50.13 10.89
N VAL A 804 3.96 -48.83 11.04
CA VAL A 804 4.58 -48.26 12.26
C VAL A 804 3.67 -48.46 13.46
N LEU A 805 2.38 -48.13 13.35
CA LEU A 805 1.41 -48.31 14.44
C LEU A 805 1.24 -49.79 14.82
N ALA A 806 1.28 -50.70 13.83
CA ALA A 806 1.25 -52.14 14.09
C ALA A 806 2.53 -52.65 14.76
N ALA A 807 3.69 -52.03 14.46
CA ALA A 807 4.98 -52.40 15.04
C ALA A 807 5.21 -51.81 16.45
N ALA A 808 4.48 -50.76 16.84
CA ALA A 808 4.66 -50.04 18.09
C ALA A 808 3.33 -49.80 18.83
N THR A 809 2.98 -50.74 19.73
CA THR A 809 1.65 -50.81 20.38
C THR A 809 1.22 -49.56 21.17
N ASN A 810 2.17 -48.78 21.70
CA ASN A 810 1.87 -47.57 22.48
C ASN A 810 2.02 -46.27 21.67
N ALA A 811 2.30 -46.38 20.37
CA ALA A 811 2.41 -45.20 19.52
C ALA A 811 1.01 -44.65 19.22
N THR A 812 0.88 -43.33 19.19
CA THR A 812 -0.41 -42.66 18.95
C THR A 812 -0.36 -41.86 17.66
N ASP A 813 -1.38 -42.01 16.81
CA ASP A 813 -1.55 -41.16 15.63
C ASP A 813 -2.23 -39.85 16.05
N ASP A 814 -1.54 -38.73 15.84
CA ASP A 814 -2.09 -37.39 16.00
C ASP A 814 -2.37 -36.80 14.61
N ALA A 815 -3.64 -36.89 14.21
CA ALA A 815 -4.09 -36.40 12.92
C ALA A 815 -3.95 -34.87 12.77
N GLY A 816 -4.04 -34.12 13.88
CA GLY A 816 -3.93 -32.66 13.87
C GLY A 816 -2.49 -32.19 13.63
N LEU A 817 -1.52 -32.87 14.25
CA LEU A 817 -0.09 -32.63 14.03
C LEU A 817 0.45 -33.33 12.79
N GLN A 818 -0.33 -34.23 12.19
CA GLN A 818 0.10 -35.12 11.11
C GLN A 818 1.35 -35.93 11.53
N GLN A 819 1.34 -36.46 12.75
CA GLN A 819 2.48 -37.14 13.36
C GLN A 819 2.05 -38.45 14.04
N VAL A 820 2.93 -39.44 14.02
CA VAL A 820 2.83 -40.58 14.95
C VAL A 820 3.77 -40.33 16.11
N LEU A 821 3.22 -40.29 17.32
CA LEU A 821 3.89 -39.89 18.55
C LEU A 821 4.33 -41.10 19.39
N PHE A 822 5.55 -41.02 19.91
CA PHE A 822 6.17 -41.94 20.86
C PHE A 822 6.52 -41.14 22.11
N LYS A 823 5.53 -40.99 23.01
CA LYS A 823 5.67 -40.19 24.23
C LYS A 823 6.44 -41.01 25.27
N ALA A 824 7.43 -40.41 25.92
CA ALA A 824 8.20 -41.08 26.97
C ALA A 824 7.31 -41.67 28.09
N SER A 825 6.18 -41.00 28.41
CA SER A 825 5.19 -41.46 29.39
C SER A 825 4.60 -42.82 29.07
N ASP A 826 4.50 -43.16 27.78
CA ASP A 826 3.77 -44.34 27.30
C ASP A 826 4.71 -45.55 27.15
N TYR A 827 6.03 -45.33 27.21
CA TYR A 827 7.06 -46.34 27.01
C TYR A 827 7.95 -46.57 28.24
N GLY A 828 7.69 -45.89 29.36
CA GLY A 828 8.47 -46.03 30.60
C GLY A 828 9.74 -45.17 30.64
N GLY A 829 9.96 -44.32 29.64
CA GLY A 829 11.10 -43.42 29.57
C GLY A 829 11.42 -42.95 28.15
N ALA A 830 12.23 -41.90 28.04
CA ALA A 830 12.63 -41.32 26.77
C ALA A 830 13.60 -42.22 25.97
N ARG A 831 14.29 -43.17 26.61
CA ARG A 831 15.13 -44.15 25.91
C ARG A 831 14.25 -45.22 25.25
N GLU A 832 13.31 -45.76 26.00
CA GLU A 832 12.39 -46.81 25.57
C GLU A 832 11.49 -46.29 24.44
N ALA A 833 11.02 -45.04 24.52
CA ALA A 833 10.27 -44.41 23.42
C ALA A 833 11.12 -44.26 22.15
N ALA A 834 12.37 -43.80 22.27
CA ALA A 834 13.29 -43.68 21.14
C ALA A 834 13.56 -45.05 20.49
N HIS A 835 13.86 -46.06 21.32
CA HIS A 835 14.13 -47.42 20.86
C HIS A 835 12.90 -48.05 20.19
N ALA A 836 11.71 -47.79 20.70
CA ALA A 836 10.46 -48.24 20.08
C ALA A 836 10.25 -47.59 18.70
N LEU A 837 10.50 -46.28 18.56
CA LEU A 837 10.46 -45.61 17.26
C LEU A 837 11.45 -46.23 16.29
N LEU A 838 12.72 -46.34 16.69
CA LEU A 838 13.79 -46.88 15.84
C LEU A 838 13.50 -48.33 15.42
N ALA A 839 12.97 -49.15 16.33
CA ALA A 839 12.57 -50.52 16.03
C ALA A 839 11.40 -50.59 15.03
N ALA A 840 10.44 -49.66 15.13
CA ALA A 840 9.31 -49.58 14.20
C ALA A 840 9.73 -49.17 12.78
N ILE A 841 10.86 -48.48 12.63
CA ILE A 841 11.41 -48.05 11.34
C ILE A 841 12.70 -48.79 10.93
N LYS A 842 13.00 -49.94 11.53
CA LYS A 842 14.27 -50.65 11.31
C LYS A 842 14.56 -50.99 9.84
N ASP A 843 13.51 -51.18 9.04
CA ASP A 843 13.58 -51.55 7.63
C ASP A 843 13.69 -50.34 6.68
N VAL A 844 13.71 -49.11 7.23
CA VAL A 844 13.83 -47.87 6.46
C VAL A 844 15.24 -47.70 5.92
N ASP A 845 15.35 -47.31 4.65
CA ASP A 845 16.64 -47.10 3.98
C ASP A 845 17.25 -45.73 4.31
N VAL A 846 16.41 -44.70 4.41
CA VAL A 846 16.84 -43.31 4.64
C VAL A 846 16.03 -42.66 5.77
N VAL A 847 16.73 -42.04 6.72
CA VAL A 847 16.12 -41.24 7.78
C VAL A 847 16.44 -39.77 7.55
N VAL A 848 15.42 -38.92 7.60
CA VAL A 848 15.58 -37.46 7.66
C VAL A 848 15.23 -37.02 9.08
N ASP A 849 16.25 -36.56 9.79
CA ASP A 849 16.19 -36.16 11.18
C ASP A 849 16.00 -34.64 11.28
N GLU A 850 14.85 -34.25 11.84
CA GLU A 850 14.45 -32.87 12.10
C GLU A 850 14.51 -32.50 13.59
N ALA A 851 15.16 -33.32 14.41
CA ALA A 851 15.36 -33.00 15.82
C ALA A 851 16.25 -31.76 15.98
N TYR A 852 15.76 -30.80 16.79
CA TYR A 852 16.45 -29.54 17.01
C TYR A 852 17.65 -29.71 17.95
N SER A 853 18.85 -29.33 17.49
CA SER A 853 20.11 -29.55 18.22
C SER A 853 20.39 -28.59 19.38
N GLY A 854 19.61 -27.53 19.56
CA GLY A 854 19.79 -26.55 20.64
C GLY A 854 19.42 -27.03 22.04
N TYR A 855 18.83 -28.23 22.18
CA TYR A 855 18.54 -28.83 23.47
C TYR A 855 19.77 -29.60 23.97
N GLY A 856 20.62 -28.90 24.74
CA GLY A 856 21.90 -29.38 25.26
C GLY A 856 21.85 -30.75 25.95
N VAL A 857 21.99 -31.81 25.17
CA VAL A 857 22.45 -33.12 25.65
C VAL A 857 23.96 -33.04 25.76
N ALA A 858 24.46 -32.89 27.00
CA ALA A 858 25.88 -32.84 27.29
C ALA A 858 26.60 -34.06 26.68
N ALA A 859 27.41 -33.79 25.65
CA ALA A 859 28.18 -34.77 24.88
C ALA A 859 29.08 -35.68 25.77
N ALA A 860 29.40 -35.21 26.98
CA ALA A 860 30.19 -35.91 27.99
C ALA A 860 29.59 -37.23 28.50
N THR A 861 28.27 -37.42 28.47
CA THR A 861 27.64 -38.66 28.99
C THR A 861 27.76 -39.84 28.02
N PHE A 862 28.04 -39.57 26.74
CA PHE A 862 28.04 -40.57 25.66
C PHE A 862 29.41 -40.73 24.97
N GLY A 863 30.47 -40.13 25.51
CA GLY A 863 31.85 -40.33 25.04
C GLY A 863 32.22 -39.59 23.76
N VAL A 864 31.47 -38.56 23.37
CA VAL A 864 31.73 -37.73 22.18
C VAL A 864 32.13 -36.33 22.65
N SER A 865 33.29 -35.82 22.21
CA SER A 865 33.92 -34.62 22.79
C SER A 865 33.66 -33.31 22.02
N ASP A 866 32.70 -33.27 21.10
CA ASP A 866 32.55 -32.15 20.17
C ASP A 866 31.09 -31.70 20.03
N THR A 867 30.79 -30.51 20.53
CA THR A 867 29.47 -29.86 20.51
C THR A 867 29.04 -29.36 19.13
N VAL A 868 29.91 -29.45 18.11
CA VAL A 868 29.60 -29.04 16.72
C VAL A 868 29.09 -30.23 15.88
N ASN A 869 29.26 -31.45 16.37
CA ASN A 869 28.80 -32.68 15.70
C ASN A 869 27.64 -33.29 16.48
N TYR A 870 26.41 -32.88 16.14
CA TYR A 870 25.21 -33.59 16.58
C TYR A 870 25.29 -35.05 16.14
N ASP A 871 25.26 -35.95 17.11
CA ASP A 871 25.25 -37.39 16.89
C ASP A 871 23.80 -37.88 16.97
N PHE A 872 23.28 -38.43 15.87
CA PHE A 872 21.99 -39.11 15.82
C PHE A 872 21.85 -40.12 16.96
N GLY A 873 22.95 -40.79 17.33
CA GLY A 873 22.97 -41.72 18.46
C GLY A 873 22.66 -41.05 19.79
N VAL A 874 23.13 -39.82 20.03
CA VAL A 874 22.84 -39.08 21.27
C VAL A 874 21.37 -38.64 21.30
N ALA A 875 20.87 -38.10 20.20
CA ALA A 875 19.48 -37.64 20.09
C ALA A 875 18.46 -38.76 20.32
N TYR A 876 18.74 -39.94 19.75
CA TYR A 876 17.88 -41.12 19.84
C TYR A 876 18.35 -42.14 20.90
N ARG A 877 19.24 -41.71 21.80
CA ARG A 877 19.69 -42.47 22.99
C ARG A 877 20.20 -43.88 22.67
N LEU A 878 20.96 -44.00 21.58
CA LEU A 878 21.69 -45.19 21.18
C LEU A 878 23.07 -45.21 21.84
N ASN A 879 23.39 -46.29 22.53
CA ASN A 879 24.71 -46.57 23.06
C ASN A 879 25.32 -47.76 22.32
N ALA A 880 26.43 -47.54 21.61
CA ALA A 880 27.09 -48.56 20.79
C ALA A 880 27.45 -49.85 21.56
N THR A 881 27.65 -49.75 22.88
CA THR A 881 28.02 -50.89 23.75
C THR A 881 26.82 -51.71 24.21
N THR A 882 25.68 -51.06 24.49
CA THR A 882 24.49 -51.74 25.04
C THR A 882 23.43 -52.04 23.99
N ASP A 883 23.40 -51.28 22.89
CA ASP A 883 22.32 -51.31 21.92
C ASP A 883 22.78 -51.90 20.57
N GLY A 884 23.92 -52.60 20.56
CA GLY A 884 24.53 -53.13 19.33
C GLY A 884 23.59 -54.01 18.50
N ALA A 885 22.71 -54.79 19.14
CA ALA A 885 21.70 -55.58 18.45
C ALA A 885 20.68 -54.69 17.70
N LEU A 886 20.16 -53.64 18.36
CA LEU A 886 19.27 -52.67 17.73
C LEU A 886 19.99 -51.95 16.59
N VAL A 887 21.16 -51.36 16.85
CA VAL A 887 21.98 -50.65 15.85
C VAL A 887 22.26 -51.51 14.61
N SER A 888 22.61 -52.79 14.81
CA SER A 888 22.86 -53.73 13.70
C SER A 888 21.60 -54.07 12.87
N SER A 889 20.42 -53.88 13.45
CA SER A 889 19.14 -54.12 12.77
C SER A 889 18.63 -52.91 11.99
N LEU A 890 19.13 -51.71 12.26
CA LEU A 890 18.69 -50.46 11.62
C LEU A 890 19.33 -50.31 10.25
N ARG A 891 18.56 -50.54 9.19
CA ARG A 891 19.03 -50.54 7.80
C ARG A 891 19.66 -49.22 7.37
N PHE A 892 19.09 -48.09 7.79
CA PHE A 892 19.63 -46.76 7.50
C PHE A 892 21.02 -46.48 8.14
N LEU A 893 21.47 -47.30 9.10
CA LEU A 893 22.83 -47.27 9.65
C LEU A 893 23.77 -48.30 9.00
N GLN A 894 23.26 -49.16 8.11
CA GLN A 894 24.04 -50.15 7.38
C GLN A 894 24.53 -49.61 6.03
N ALA A 895 25.36 -50.40 5.33
CA ALA A 895 25.84 -50.07 4.00
C ALA A 895 24.65 -49.86 3.02
N GLY A 896 24.65 -48.73 2.32
CA GLY A 896 23.55 -48.31 1.43
C GLY A 896 22.47 -47.46 2.11
N GLY A 897 22.44 -47.43 3.45
CA GLY A 897 21.58 -46.56 4.23
C GLY A 897 22.12 -45.13 4.42
N ALA A 898 21.26 -44.23 4.89
CA ALA A 898 21.65 -42.87 5.25
C ALA A 898 20.78 -42.23 6.33
N VAL A 899 21.40 -41.37 7.14
CA VAL A 899 20.73 -40.41 8.02
C VAL A 899 21.12 -39.01 7.57
N TYR A 900 20.13 -38.16 7.29
CA TYR A 900 20.30 -36.76 6.90
C TYR A 900 19.71 -35.81 7.95
N ARG A 901 20.33 -34.65 8.15
CA ARG A 901 19.77 -33.52 8.89
C ARG A 901 19.58 -32.30 7.99
N LEU A 902 18.76 -31.37 8.45
CA LEU A 902 18.34 -30.16 7.74
C LEU A 902 19.31 -28.97 7.90
N ASP A 903 20.49 -29.22 8.47
CA ASP A 903 21.49 -28.20 8.80
C ASP A 903 22.73 -28.31 7.89
N ALA A 904 22.55 -28.58 6.59
CA ALA A 904 23.67 -28.49 5.65
C ALA A 904 24.19 -27.06 5.51
N THR A 905 23.33 -26.06 5.67
CA THR A 905 23.67 -24.64 5.63
C THR A 905 23.10 -23.93 6.86
N VAL A 906 23.95 -23.15 7.54
CA VAL A 906 23.60 -22.38 8.74
C VAL A 906 24.24 -20.99 8.72
N SER A 907 23.70 -20.03 9.47
CA SER A 907 24.35 -18.73 9.69
C SER A 907 25.35 -18.78 10.85
N GLU A 908 26.19 -17.74 11.01
CA GLU A 908 27.08 -17.59 12.18
C GLU A 908 26.30 -17.56 13.51
N GLY A 909 25.05 -17.11 13.48
CA GLY A 909 24.13 -17.16 14.61
C GLY A 909 23.45 -18.52 14.82
N ASN A 910 23.85 -19.59 14.12
CA ASN A 910 23.17 -20.88 14.09
C ASN A 910 21.72 -20.83 13.57
N GLY A 911 21.36 -19.83 12.76
CA GLY A 911 20.12 -19.84 11.99
C GLY A 911 20.16 -20.99 10.98
N LEU A 912 19.06 -21.73 10.83
CA LEU A 912 18.94 -22.88 9.92
C LEU A 912 18.28 -22.43 8.62
N ASP A 913 18.99 -22.58 7.50
CA ASP A 913 18.51 -22.10 6.19
C ASP A 913 17.26 -22.88 5.70
N TRP A 914 17.06 -24.10 6.21
CA TRP A 914 15.81 -24.84 6.02
C TRP A 914 14.56 -24.06 6.46
N PHE A 915 14.66 -23.25 7.52
CA PHE A 915 13.54 -22.43 8.03
C PHE A 915 13.50 -21.03 7.40
N GLU A 916 14.26 -20.80 6.33
CA GLU A 916 14.32 -19.51 5.64
C GLU A 916 14.10 -19.68 4.14
N SER A 917 15.08 -20.25 3.42
CA SER A 917 15.06 -20.26 1.95
C SER A 917 14.44 -21.50 1.32
N ALA A 918 14.16 -22.57 2.09
CA ALA A 918 13.60 -23.81 1.55
C ALA A 918 12.20 -23.62 0.95
N LEU A 919 11.38 -22.74 1.53
CA LEU A 919 10.02 -22.45 1.08
C LEU A 919 9.98 -21.73 -0.29
N PRO A 920 10.78 -20.66 -0.52
CA PRO A 920 10.86 -20.06 -1.85
C PRO A 920 11.69 -20.87 -2.86
N HIS A 921 12.33 -21.98 -2.45
CA HIS A 921 13.17 -22.80 -3.32
C HIS A 921 12.90 -24.31 -3.22
N PRO A 922 11.66 -24.78 -3.42
CA PRO A 922 11.34 -26.20 -3.40
C PRO A 922 12.11 -27.00 -4.47
N ASN A 923 12.50 -26.37 -5.58
CA ASN A 923 13.39 -26.96 -6.59
C ASN A 923 14.76 -27.36 -6.02
N ARG A 924 15.34 -26.55 -5.12
CA ARG A 924 16.61 -26.88 -4.43
C ARG A 924 16.42 -28.00 -3.42
N VAL A 925 15.32 -27.97 -2.66
CA VAL A 925 14.94 -29.07 -1.75
C VAL A 925 14.81 -30.37 -2.54
N MET A 926 14.09 -30.32 -3.66
CA MET A 926 13.90 -31.46 -4.55
C MET A 926 15.21 -32.00 -5.10
N ARG A 927 16.16 -31.12 -5.45
CA ARG A 927 17.50 -31.52 -5.90
C ARG A 927 18.32 -32.20 -4.81
N ASP A 928 18.21 -31.77 -3.56
CA ASP A 928 18.81 -32.44 -2.40
C ASP A 928 18.22 -33.83 -2.17
N PHE A 929 16.90 -33.97 -2.25
CA PHE A 929 16.24 -35.28 -2.14
C PHE A 929 16.58 -36.20 -3.32
N LEU A 930 16.67 -35.67 -4.53
CA LEU A 930 17.14 -36.40 -5.71
C LEU A 930 18.57 -36.93 -5.48
N TRP A 931 19.48 -36.10 -4.97
CA TRP A 931 20.83 -36.53 -4.58
C TRP A 931 20.82 -37.62 -3.50
N ALA A 932 19.99 -37.46 -2.46
CA ALA A 932 19.93 -38.37 -1.33
C ALA A 932 19.36 -39.74 -1.70
N LEU A 933 18.31 -39.76 -2.53
CA LEU A 933 17.56 -40.97 -2.87
C LEU A 933 18.04 -41.61 -4.17
N GLN A 934 18.31 -40.81 -5.19
CA GLN A 934 18.62 -41.24 -6.56
C GLN A 934 19.85 -40.52 -7.13
N PRO A 935 21.05 -40.61 -6.51
CA PRO A 935 22.23 -39.85 -6.93
C PRO A 935 22.66 -40.12 -8.39
N GLY A 936 22.32 -41.28 -8.96
CA GLY A 936 22.62 -41.59 -10.36
C GLY A 936 21.77 -40.82 -11.38
N ALA A 937 20.65 -40.23 -10.95
CA ALA A 937 19.78 -39.40 -11.76
C ALA A 937 20.22 -37.92 -11.80
N LEU A 938 21.06 -37.52 -10.86
CA LEU A 938 21.55 -36.15 -10.75
C LEU A 938 22.86 -35.99 -11.50
N GLU A 939 22.86 -35.16 -12.55
CA GLU A 939 24.08 -34.80 -13.25
C GLU A 939 25.10 -34.16 -12.29
N GLY A 940 26.34 -34.65 -12.31
CA GLY A 940 27.39 -34.15 -11.42
C GLY A 940 27.21 -34.48 -9.93
N ALA A 941 26.40 -35.49 -9.58
CA ALA A 941 26.12 -35.87 -8.19
C ALA A 941 27.35 -36.06 -7.29
N ALA A 942 28.48 -36.51 -7.85
CA ALA A 942 29.72 -36.70 -7.09
C ALA A 942 30.34 -35.39 -6.58
N THR A 943 30.07 -34.27 -7.26
CA THR A 943 30.55 -32.93 -6.91
C THR A 943 29.45 -32.02 -6.35
N TYR A 944 28.21 -32.51 -6.32
CA TYR A 944 27.09 -31.75 -5.80
C TYR A 944 27.24 -31.54 -4.30
N LYS A 945 27.06 -30.29 -3.87
CA LYS A 945 27.00 -29.91 -2.45
C LYS A 945 25.54 -29.66 -2.09
N PRO A 946 24.92 -30.53 -1.28
CA PRO A 946 23.56 -30.32 -0.79
C PRO A 946 23.43 -29.00 -0.05
N HIS A 947 22.29 -28.35 -0.20
CA HIS A 947 22.04 -27.04 0.42
C HIS A 947 21.37 -27.17 1.79
N TYR A 948 20.48 -28.15 1.95
CA TYR A 948 19.69 -28.40 3.14
C TYR A 948 20.02 -29.74 3.81
N LEU A 949 20.24 -30.81 3.03
CA LEU A 949 20.44 -32.16 3.57
C LEU A 949 21.91 -32.49 3.84
N ARG A 950 22.29 -32.60 5.12
CA ARG A 950 23.63 -33.03 5.54
C ARG A 950 23.62 -34.46 6.03
N LYS A 951 24.46 -35.32 5.44
CA LYS A 951 24.60 -36.71 5.88
C LYS A 951 25.36 -36.78 7.21
N ILE A 952 24.82 -37.51 8.20
CA ILE A 952 25.39 -37.60 9.56
C ILE A 952 25.63 -39.04 10.08
N ALA A 953 25.40 -40.06 9.27
CA ALA A 953 25.67 -41.46 9.62
C ALA A 953 27.19 -41.79 9.67
N PRO A 954 27.63 -42.89 10.33
CA PRO A 954 29.04 -43.15 10.64
C PRO A 954 29.95 -43.19 9.41
N GLY A 955 31.07 -42.44 9.47
CA GLY A 955 32.12 -42.42 8.44
C GLY A 955 32.03 -41.28 7.42
N ALA A 956 31.01 -40.43 7.46
CA ALA A 956 30.81 -39.34 6.50
C ALA A 956 30.13 -38.08 7.08
N ALA A 957 30.30 -37.79 8.38
CA ALA A 957 29.77 -36.56 8.97
C ALA A 957 30.57 -35.35 8.45
N GLY A 958 30.03 -34.68 7.42
CA GLY A 958 30.53 -33.38 6.98
C GLY A 958 30.14 -32.28 7.97
N SER A 959 30.96 -31.26 8.13
CA SER A 959 30.57 -30.03 8.86
C SER A 959 29.54 -29.23 8.06
N PRO A 960 28.61 -28.53 8.71
CA PRO A 960 27.69 -27.62 8.02
C PRO A 960 28.45 -26.50 7.32
N ALA A 961 27.91 -26.01 6.20
CA ALA A 961 28.38 -24.79 5.57
C ALA A 961 27.89 -23.59 6.38
N ILE A 962 28.82 -22.76 6.85
CA ILE A 962 28.50 -21.54 7.60
C ILE A 962 28.47 -20.36 6.63
N ILE A 963 27.30 -19.73 6.50
CA ILE A 963 27.14 -18.46 5.78
C ILE A 963 27.57 -17.33 6.72
N THR A 964 28.46 -16.49 6.21
CA THR A 964 29.00 -15.32 6.91
C THR A 964 28.68 -14.06 6.09
N ALA A 965 28.80 -12.89 6.71
CA ALA A 965 28.73 -11.60 6.02
C ALA A 965 29.65 -11.53 4.78
N SER A 966 30.84 -12.16 4.86
CA SER A 966 31.82 -12.18 3.75
C SER A 966 31.35 -12.97 2.53
N SER A 967 30.32 -13.80 2.69
CA SER A 967 29.69 -14.55 1.60
C SER A 967 28.71 -13.71 0.77
N CYS A 968 28.43 -12.46 1.16
CA CYS A 968 27.59 -11.57 0.37
C CYS A 968 28.34 -11.22 -0.94
N PRO A 969 27.75 -11.47 -2.12
CA PRO A 969 28.40 -11.16 -3.39
C PRO A 969 28.64 -9.66 -3.61
N ASN A 970 27.88 -8.80 -2.92
CA ASN A 970 27.99 -7.34 -3.00
C ASN A 970 28.19 -6.73 -1.60
N PRO A 971 29.35 -6.95 -0.96
CA PRO A 971 29.62 -6.40 0.38
C PRO A 971 29.67 -4.87 0.29
N GLY A 972 28.87 -4.19 1.11
CA GLY A 972 28.65 -2.74 1.01
C GLY A 972 27.32 -2.31 0.37
N GLY A 973 26.63 -3.20 -0.38
CA GLY A 973 25.62 -2.82 -1.37
C GLY A 973 24.15 -3.06 -1.04
N LEU A 974 23.80 -3.47 0.18
CA LEU A 974 22.39 -3.62 0.58
C LEU A 974 21.76 -2.25 0.83
N ALA A 975 20.69 -1.95 0.09
CA ALA A 975 19.97 -0.69 0.19
C ALA A 975 19.28 -0.48 1.55
N VAL A 976 19.13 -1.55 2.33
CA VAL A 976 18.78 -1.53 3.76
C VAL A 976 19.65 -0.55 4.58
N CYS A 977 20.84 -0.18 4.13
CA CYS A 977 21.72 0.79 4.80
C CYS A 977 21.85 2.15 4.09
N THR A 978 21.19 2.37 2.93
CA THR A 978 21.38 3.57 2.09
C THR A 978 20.09 4.36 1.82
N ASN A 979 19.01 4.06 2.55
CA ASN A 979 17.73 4.79 2.70
C ASN A 979 16.81 5.00 1.50
N ASP A 980 17.23 4.76 0.25
CA ASP A 980 16.34 4.98 -0.90
C ASP A 980 15.91 3.66 -1.55
N PRO A 981 14.61 3.30 -1.52
CA PRO A 981 14.10 2.13 -2.24
C PRO A 981 14.13 2.39 -3.75
N SER A 982 14.49 1.36 -4.50
CA SER A 982 14.46 1.30 -5.96
C SER A 982 13.01 1.34 -6.45
N ALA A 983 12.82 1.91 -7.64
CA ALA A 983 11.50 2.01 -8.25
C ALA A 983 10.91 0.63 -8.61
N VAL A 984 9.67 0.36 -8.22
CA VAL A 984 8.84 -0.74 -8.74
C VAL A 984 8.07 -0.25 -9.96
N CYS A 985 8.25 -0.94 -11.09
CA CYS A 985 7.54 -0.58 -12.30
C CYS A 985 6.04 -0.82 -12.14
N PRO A 986 5.19 0.03 -12.71
CA PRO A 986 3.75 -0.02 -12.54
C PRO A 986 3.16 -1.10 -13.44
N ALA A 987 2.30 -1.92 -12.87
CA ALA A 987 1.49 -2.89 -13.59
C ALA A 987 0.68 -2.27 -14.76
N TRP A 988 0.29 -0.99 -14.66
CA TRP A 988 -0.54 -0.32 -15.65
C TRP A 988 0.22 0.39 -16.78
N MET A 989 1.55 0.51 -16.69
CA MET A 989 2.34 1.02 -17.83
C MET A 989 2.77 -0.16 -18.69
N PHE A 990 1.92 -0.47 -19.66
CA PHE A 990 2.16 -1.48 -20.66
C PHE A 990 1.89 -0.94 -22.07
N ARG A 991 2.52 -1.56 -23.07
CA ARG A 991 2.24 -1.32 -24.48
C ARG A 991 1.74 -2.61 -25.12
N GLN A 992 0.75 -2.50 -25.99
CA GLN A 992 0.32 -3.63 -26.81
C GLN A 992 1.17 -3.67 -28.08
N CYS A 993 1.74 -4.84 -28.39
CA CYS A 993 2.47 -5.10 -29.61
C CYS A 993 1.51 -5.37 -30.78
N PRO A 994 1.97 -5.23 -32.03
CA PRO A 994 1.13 -5.48 -33.22
C PRO A 994 0.54 -6.89 -33.31
N ASP A 995 1.13 -7.86 -32.62
CA ASP A 995 0.64 -9.25 -32.52
C ASP A 995 -0.39 -9.46 -31.40
N GLY A 996 -0.73 -8.40 -30.65
CA GLY A 996 -1.67 -8.43 -29.54
C GLY A 996 -1.02 -8.68 -28.17
N THR A 997 0.29 -9.01 -28.11
CA THR A 997 0.99 -9.25 -26.84
C THR A 997 1.18 -7.96 -26.04
N ILE A 998 1.15 -8.04 -24.71
CA ILE A 998 1.35 -6.91 -23.81
C ILE A 998 2.81 -6.90 -23.32
N LYS A 999 3.46 -5.74 -23.35
CA LYS A 999 4.84 -5.52 -22.90
C LYS A 999 4.88 -4.46 -21.81
N PHE A 1000 5.54 -4.78 -20.70
CA PHE A 1000 5.62 -3.92 -19.52
C PHE A 1000 6.96 -3.17 -19.49
N LEU A 1001 7.07 -2.20 -18.57
CA LEU A 1001 8.33 -1.54 -18.27
C LEU A 1001 9.33 -2.51 -17.60
N ILE A 1002 10.61 -2.29 -17.88
CA ILE A 1002 11.73 -3.07 -17.35
C ILE A 1002 12.29 -2.40 -16.09
N ALA A 1003 12.35 -3.14 -14.99
CA ALA A 1003 12.95 -2.71 -13.72
C ALA A 1003 14.49 -2.65 -13.82
N PRO A 1004 15.18 -1.88 -12.95
CA PRO A 1004 14.67 -1.02 -11.87
C PRO A 1004 14.43 0.44 -12.29
N ALA A 1005 14.88 0.85 -13.47
CA ALA A 1005 14.76 2.23 -13.92
C ALA A 1005 13.35 2.55 -14.47
N CYS A 1006 12.61 1.53 -14.94
CA CYS A 1006 11.27 1.66 -15.52
C CYS A 1006 11.20 2.72 -16.63
N THR A 1007 12.27 2.80 -17.41
CA THR A 1007 12.44 3.75 -18.51
C THR A 1007 12.19 3.13 -19.88
N GLU A 1008 12.28 1.80 -19.98
CA GLU A 1008 12.19 1.06 -21.24
C GLU A 1008 11.12 -0.01 -21.16
N TYR A 1009 10.33 -0.16 -22.24
CA TYR A 1009 9.42 -1.29 -22.39
C TYR A 1009 10.15 -2.50 -22.94
N GLU A 1010 9.70 -3.69 -22.57
CA GLU A 1010 10.12 -4.91 -23.23
C GLU A 1010 9.93 -4.84 -24.75
N ALA A 1011 10.88 -5.43 -25.47
CA ALA A 1011 10.86 -5.45 -26.92
C ALA A 1011 9.61 -6.20 -27.42
N CYS A 1012 8.88 -5.55 -28.33
CA CYS A 1012 7.89 -6.27 -29.12
C CYS A 1012 8.59 -7.28 -30.01
N PRO A 1013 8.00 -8.46 -30.24
CA PRO A 1013 8.53 -9.40 -31.22
C PRO A 1013 8.69 -8.69 -32.56
N THR A 1014 9.90 -8.65 -33.09
CA THR A 1014 10.13 -8.07 -34.42
C THR A 1014 9.49 -8.97 -35.45
N THR A 1015 8.50 -8.46 -36.19
CA THR A 1015 8.16 -9.03 -37.50
C THR A 1015 9.39 -8.85 -38.39
N ALA A 1016 10.25 -9.85 -38.44
CA ALA A 1016 11.34 -9.84 -39.40
C ALA A 1016 10.73 -9.73 -40.81
N PRO A 1017 11.11 -8.74 -41.64
CA PRO A 1017 10.78 -8.77 -43.05
C PRO A 1017 11.43 -10.02 -43.65
N LEU A 1018 10.66 -10.77 -44.43
CA LEU A 1018 11.17 -11.90 -45.21
C LEU A 1018 12.42 -11.44 -46.00
N PRO A 1019 13.56 -12.16 -45.95
CA PRO A 1019 14.73 -11.77 -46.71
C PRO A 1019 14.41 -11.84 -48.20
N THR A 1020 14.59 -10.72 -48.90
CA THR A 1020 14.61 -10.66 -50.35
C THR A 1020 15.79 -11.47 -50.87
N GLN A 1021 15.53 -12.40 -51.78
CA GLN A 1021 16.57 -13.11 -52.52
C GLN A 1021 17.34 -12.16 -53.43
N ALA A 1022 18.62 -11.90 -53.13
CA ALA A 1022 19.64 -11.59 -54.15
C ALA A 1022 21.08 -11.69 -53.58
N GLY A 1023 21.82 -12.72 -54.02
CA GLY A 1023 23.29 -12.86 -53.96
C GLY A 1023 23.85 -13.38 -52.64
N LEU A 1024 24.74 -14.37 -52.52
CA LEU A 1024 25.68 -15.16 -53.35
C LEU A 1024 26.15 -16.35 -52.44
N PRO A 1025 27.10 -17.26 -52.79
CA PRO A 1025 27.43 -17.98 -54.02
C PRO A 1025 27.42 -19.53 -53.81
N ALA A 1026 27.92 -20.27 -54.81
CA ALA A 1026 27.80 -21.71 -55.05
C ALA A 1026 28.64 -22.69 -54.19
N ALA A 1027 28.21 -23.97 -54.30
CA ALA A 1027 28.90 -25.28 -54.14
C ALA A 1027 28.82 -25.97 -52.75
N VAL A 1028 28.11 -27.11 -52.54
CA VAL A 1028 28.32 -28.56 -52.89
C VAL A 1028 28.26 -29.36 -51.55
N PRO A 1029 27.95 -30.69 -51.43
CA PRO A 1029 27.23 -31.66 -52.26
C PRO A 1029 26.01 -32.35 -51.59
N THR A 1030 25.28 -33.07 -52.45
CA THR A 1030 24.18 -34.04 -52.29
C THR A 1030 24.36 -35.19 -51.28
N ALA A 1031 23.26 -35.61 -50.64
CA ALA A 1031 23.05 -36.97 -50.10
C ALA A 1031 21.67 -37.54 -50.50
N ALA A 1032 21.63 -38.86 -50.69
CA ALA A 1032 20.69 -39.69 -51.46
C ALA A 1032 19.38 -40.08 -50.71
N PRO A 1033 18.38 -40.69 -51.38
CA PRO A 1033 17.01 -40.82 -50.86
C PRO A 1033 16.79 -42.10 -50.05
N VAL A 1034 15.90 -42.07 -49.05
CA VAL A 1034 15.42 -43.26 -48.33
C VAL A 1034 13.92 -43.46 -48.53
N THR A 1035 13.57 -44.69 -48.87
CA THR A 1035 12.26 -45.26 -49.20
C THR A 1035 11.43 -45.66 -47.97
N THR A 1036 10.11 -45.63 -48.11
CA THR A 1036 9.04 -45.85 -47.11
C THR A 1036 8.77 -47.31 -46.73
N ALA A 1037 8.41 -47.57 -45.46
CA ALA A 1037 7.85 -48.82 -44.93
C ALA A 1037 6.44 -48.59 -44.32
N PRO A 1038 5.57 -49.63 -44.19
CA PRO A 1038 4.15 -49.47 -43.84
C PRO A 1038 3.90 -49.44 -42.32
N VAL A 1039 2.97 -48.58 -41.87
CA VAL A 1039 2.63 -48.37 -40.44
C VAL A 1039 1.33 -49.09 -40.08
N SER A 1040 1.35 -49.83 -38.96
CA SER A 1040 0.21 -50.56 -38.34
C SER A 1040 -0.68 -49.66 -37.47
N ALA A 1041 -1.88 -50.16 -37.12
CA ALA A 1041 -3.02 -49.47 -36.49
C ALA A 1041 -2.67 -48.44 -35.39
N PHE A 1042 -3.44 -47.36 -35.36
CA PHE A 1042 -3.16 -46.17 -34.56
C PHE A 1042 -4.35 -45.79 -33.67
N ARG A 1043 -4.07 -45.39 -32.42
CA ARG A 1043 -5.05 -44.97 -31.40
C ARG A 1043 -4.87 -43.49 -31.10
N VAL A 1044 -5.93 -42.70 -31.23
CA VAL A 1044 -5.97 -41.29 -30.76
C VAL A 1044 -6.79 -41.25 -29.49
N SER A 1045 -6.22 -40.71 -28.41
CA SER A 1045 -6.93 -40.50 -27.14
C SER A 1045 -6.98 -39.01 -26.79
N PHE A 1046 -8.10 -38.53 -26.28
CA PHE A 1046 -8.25 -37.16 -25.77
C PHE A 1046 -9.04 -37.15 -24.48
N GLU A 1047 -8.74 -36.17 -23.64
CA GLU A 1047 -9.35 -36.03 -22.32
C GLU A 1047 -10.34 -34.87 -22.28
N LEU A 1048 -11.48 -35.15 -21.66
CA LEU A 1048 -12.58 -34.22 -21.44
C LEU A 1048 -12.93 -34.25 -19.96
N THR A 1049 -13.13 -33.09 -19.35
CA THR A 1049 -13.77 -33.04 -18.03
C THR A 1049 -15.25 -32.74 -18.24
N VAL A 1050 -16.11 -33.61 -17.71
CA VAL A 1050 -17.56 -33.49 -17.83
C VAL A 1050 -18.18 -33.48 -16.43
N ALA A 1051 -18.93 -32.43 -16.11
CA ALA A 1051 -19.73 -32.37 -14.88
C ALA A 1051 -21.16 -32.84 -15.16
N VAL A 1052 -21.59 -33.94 -14.54
CA VAL A 1052 -22.96 -34.48 -14.70
C VAL A 1052 -23.46 -35.08 -13.38
N GLU A 1053 -24.78 -35.17 -13.24
CA GLU A 1053 -25.40 -35.92 -12.14
C GLU A 1053 -25.17 -37.43 -12.30
N GLU A 1054 -24.99 -38.13 -11.18
CA GLU A 1054 -24.62 -39.56 -11.17
C GLU A 1054 -25.67 -40.45 -11.86
N GLN A 1055 -26.95 -40.07 -11.84
CA GLN A 1055 -28.04 -40.79 -12.51
C GLN A 1055 -28.04 -40.65 -14.05
N GLN A 1056 -27.30 -39.67 -14.59
CA GLN A 1056 -27.24 -39.36 -16.03
C GLN A 1056 -25.93 -39.81 -16.69
N LEU A 1057 -25.05 -40.49 -15.95
CA LEU A 1057 -23.69 -40.83 -16.40
C LEU A 1057 -23.66 -41.70 -17.66
N GLU A 1058 -24.55 -42.70 -17.78
CA GLU A 1058 -24.58 -43.59 -18.96
C GLU A 1058 -25.14 -42.87 -20.20
N GLN A 1059 -26.07 -41.93 -20.01
CA GLN A 1059 -26.58 -41.08 -21.09
C GLN A 1059 -25.48 -40.13 -21.60
N ALA A 1060 -24.70 -39.55 -20.68
CA ALA A 1060 -23.54 -38.73 -21.00
C ALA A 1060 -22.49 -39.52 -21.80
N ARG A 1061 -22.17 -40.74 -21.35
CA ARG A 1061 -21.22 -41.63 -22.05
C ARG A 1061 -21.66 -41.94 -23.47
N SER A 1062 -22.94 -42.25 -23.67
CA SER A 1062 -23.50 -42.52 -25.01
C SER A 1062 -23.48 -41.29 -25.92
N ALA A 1063 -23.74 -40.09 -25.40
CA ALA A 1063 -23.67 -38.84 -26.16
C ALA A 1063 -22.24 -38.54 -26.64
N ILE A 1064 -21.24 -38.80 -25.79
CA ILE A 1064 -19.81 -38.62 -26.13
C ILE A 1064 -19.39 -39.59 -27.23
N VAL A 1065 -19.78 -40.88 -27.15
CA VAL A 1065 -19.49 -41.88 -28.18
C VAL A 1065 -20.09 -41.47 -29.54
N ALA A 1066 -21.37 -41.11 -29.56
CA ALA A 1066 -22.06 -40.73 -30.80
C ALA A 1066 -21.43 -39.49 -31.44
N THR A 1067 -21.12 -38.47 -30.63
CA THR A 1067 -20.50 -37.23 -31.12
C THR A 1067 -19.09 -37.48 -31.63
N ALA A 1068 -18.27 -38.25 -30.90
CA ALA A 1068 -16.91 -38.58 -31.34
C ALA A 1068 -16.91 -39.44 -32.62
N SER A 1069 -17.85 -40.37 -32.75
CA SER A 1069 -18.06 -41.18 -33.96
C SER A 1069 -18.38 -40.33 -35.17
N ASP A 1070 -19.34 -39.40 -35.03
CA ASP A 1070 -19.76 -38.49 -36.10
C ASP A 1070 -18.61 -37.55 -36.52
N LYS A 1071 -17.92 -36.94 -35.55
CA LYS A 1071 -16.81 -36.00 -35.82
C LYS A 1071 -15.57 -36.68 -36.40
N ALA A 1072 -15.29 -37.91 -35.99
CA ALA A 1072 -14.18 -38.67 -36.54
C ALA A 1072 -14.54 -39.41 -37.84
N GLY A 1073 -15.82 -39.49 -38.22
CA GLY A 1073 -16.28 -40.20 -39.41
C GLY A 1073 -16.07 -41.72 -39.33
N VAL A 1074 -16.08 -42.28 -38.13
CA VAL A 1074 -15.85 -43.71 -37.86
C VAL A 1074 -17.09 -44.33 -37.22
N PRO A 1075 -17.36 -45.63 -37.36
CA PRO A 1075 -18.48 -46.26 -36.66
C PRO A 1075 -18.30 -46.17 -35.13
N GLU A 1076 -19.39 -46.01 -34.37
CA GLU A 1076 -19.36 -45.92 -32.90
C GLU A 1076 -18.61 -47.08 -32.23
N SER A 1077 -18.58 -48.27 -32.86
CA SER A 1077 -17.83 -49.44 -32.40
C SER A 1077 -16.30 -49.25 -32.38
N ALA A 1078 -15.79 -48.23 -33.09
CA ALA A 1078 -14.38 -47.85 -33.10
C ALA A 1078 -14.01 -46.84 -31.99
N VAL A 1079 -15.00 -46.33 -31.24
CA VAL A 1079 -14.83 -45.32 -30.18
C VAL A 1079 -15.02 -45.98 -28.81
N SER A 1080 -14.03 -45.85 -27.93
CA SER A 1080 -14.11 -46.29 -26.54
C SER A 1080 -14.03 -45.09 -25.60
N VAL A 1081 -14.94 -45.01 -24.63
CA VAL A 1081 -14.99 -43.93 -23.63
C VAL A 1081 -14.83 -44.51 -22.22
N GLU A 1082 -13.87 -44.00 -21.48
CA GLU A 1082 -13.58 -44.32 -20.09
C GLU A 1082 -13.80 -43.07 -19.22
N MET A 1083 -14.68 -43.16 -18.21
CA MET A 1083 -15.01 -42.03 -17.33
C MET A 1083 -14.57 -42.36 -15.90
N THR A 1084 -13.68 -41.55 -15.33
CA THR A 1084 -13.15 -41.73 -13.97
C THR A 1084 -13.63 -40.57 -13.08
N PRO A 1085 -14.27 -40.84 -11.93
CA PRO A 1085 -14.70 -39.79 -11.02
C PRO A 1085 -13.50 -39.04 -10.42
N VAL A 1086 -13.56 -37.72 -10.41
CA VAL A 1086 -12.60 -36.87 -9.70
C VAL A 1086 -13.07 -36.75 -8.25
N ARG A 1087 -12.26 -37.17 -7.26
CA ARG A 1087 -12.68 -37.18 -5.84
C ARG A 1087 -12.93 -35.76 -5.31
N ARG A 1088 -14.21 -35.38 -5.19
CA ARG A 1088 -14.73 -34.41 -4.21
C ARG A 1088 -16.10 -34.91 -3.73
N ALA A 1089 -16.29 -34.96 -2.41
CA ALA A 1089 -17.58 -35.15 -1.78
C ALA A 1089 -18.05 -33.80 -1.25
N LEU A 1090 -19.16 -33.24 -1.79
CA LEU A 1090 -20.14 -32.37 -1.12
C LEU A 1090 -21.15 -31.64 -2.04
N LEU A 1091 -21.23 -31.94 -3.35
CA LEU A 1091 -22.28 -31.41 -4.24
C LEU A 1091 -22.94 -32.51 -5.08
N ALA A 1092 -24.20 -32.28 -5.51
CA ALA A 1092 -25.01 -33.23 -6.30
C ALA A 1092 -24.48 -33.46 -7.74
N THR A 1093 -23.67 -32.52 -8.26
CA THR A 1093 -22.99 -32.60 -9.55
C THR A 1093 -21.57 -33.14 -9.37
N ARG A 1094 -21.22 -34.26 -10.01
CA ARG A 1094 -19.86 -34.84 -9.94
C ARG A 1094 -19.11 -34.57 -11.25
N SER A 1095 -17.82 -34.25 -11.12
CA SER A 1095 -16.92 -34.11 -12.26
C SER A 1095 -16.25 -35.43 -12.59
N TYR A 1096 -16.29 -35.82 -13.85
CA TYR A 1096 -15.65 -37.02 -14.38
C TYR A 1096 -14.58 -36.61 -15.38
N ARG A 1097 -13.36 -37.13 -15.19
CA ARG A 1097 -12.34 -37.10 -16.23
C ARG A 1097 -12.66 -38.21 -17.22
N THR A 1098 -12.78 -37.87 -18.48
CA THR A 1098 -13.24 -38.78 -19.53
C THR A 1098 -12.17 -38.91 -20.59
N VAL A 1099 -11.65 -40.12 -20.79
CA VAL A 1099 -10.74 -40.43 -21.88
C VAL A 1099 -11.56 -41.04 -23.01
N VAL A 1100 -11.56 -40.40 -24.17
CA VAL A 1100 -12.15 -40.94 -25.40
C VAL A 1100 -11.01 -41.43 -26.28
N SER A 1101 -11.09 -42.67 -26.73
CA SER A 1101 -10.14 -43.25 -27.67
C SER A 1101 -10.81 -43.73 -28.94
N ILE A 1102 -10.16 -43.51 -30.08
CA ILE A 1102 -10.64 -43.93 -31.39
C ILE A 1102 -9.61 -44.86 -32.03
N ASN A 1103 -10.05 -46.05 -32.46
CA ASN A 1103 -9.21 -47.05 -33.10
C ASN A 1103 -9.58 -47.17 -34.59
N ALA A 1104 -8.71 -46.69 -35.49
CA ALA A 1104 -8.95 -46.79 -36.94
C ALA A 1104 -8.11 -47.93 -37.57
N ALA A 1105 -8.77 -48.82 -38.32
CA ALA A 1105 -8.10 -49.84 -39.12
C ALA A 1105 -7.73 -49.30 -40.51
N SER A 1106 -6.56 -49.70 -41.01
CA SER A 1106 -5.85 -49.19 -42.18
C SER A 1106 -6.66 -49.05 -43.49
N GLN A 1107 -6.61 -47.88 -44.12
CA GLN A 1107 -6.02 -47.59 -45.45
C GLN A 1107 -6.20 -46.09 -45.75
N GLY A 1108 -5.11 -45.32 -45.86
CA GLY A 1108 -5.11 -43.94 -46.39
C GLY A 1108 -5.78 -42.82 -45.56
N GLU A 1109 -6.66 -43.12 -44.60
CA GLU A 1109 -7.45 -42.10 -43.87
C GLU A 1109 -6.79 -41.57 -42.56
N ALA A 1110 -5.73 -42.22 -42.07
CA ALA A 1110 -5.16 -41.98 -40.73
C ALA A 1110 -4.67 -40.55 -40.49
N THR A 1111 -4.00 -39.92 -41.47
CA THR A 1111 -3.51 -38.54 -41.35
C THR A 1111 -4.64 -37.51 -41.43
N ARG A 1112 -5.78 -37.89 -42.04
CA ARG A 1112 -6.94 -37.02 -42.20
C ARG A 1112 -7.77 -36.96 -40.92
N VAL A 1113 -7.97 -38.09 -40.23
CA VAL A 1113 -8.69 -38.14 -38.95
C VAL A 1113 -7.95 -37.35 -37.87
N SER A 1114 -6.62 -37.51 -37.75
CA SER A 1114 -5.80 -36.74 -36.78
C SER A 1114 -5.87 -35.22 -37.03
N ARG A 1115 -5.67 -34.77 -38.29
CA ARG A 1115 -5.74 -33.33 -38.61
C ARG A 1115 -7.14 -32.75 -38.48
N THR A 1116 -8.19 -33.52 -38.79
CA THR A 1116 -9.58 -33.06 -38.70
C THR A 1116 -10.00 -32.92 -37.23
N MET A 1117 -9.64 -33.88 -36.37
CA MET A 1117 -9.92 -33.77 -34.94
C MET A 1117 -9.05 -32.73 -34.22
N GLU A 1118 -7.75 -32.59 -34.54
CA GLU A 1118 -6.92 -31.51 -33.99
C GLU A 1118 -7.45 -30.12 -34.37
N ALA A 1119 -7.89 -29.95 -35.62
CA ALA A 1119 -8.48 -28.70 -36.08
C ALA A 1119 -9.80 -28.39 -35.34
N GLN A 1120 -10.71 -29.38 -35.20
CA GLN A 1120 -12.01 -29.17 -34.56
C GLN A 1120 -11.97 -29.06 -33.03
N THR A 1121 -11.02 -29.73 -32.36
CA THR A 1121 -10.85 -29.64 -30.89
C THR A 1121 -10.10 -28.38 -30.46
N SER A 1122 -9.20 -27.85 -31.30
CA SER A 1122 -8.49 -26.59 -31.02
C SER A 1122 -9.41 -25.36 -30.99
N SER A 1123 -10.60 -25.46 -31.58
CA SER A 1123 -11.60 -24.39 -31.68
C SER A 1123 -12.81 -24.56 -30.75
N GLY A 1124 -12.79 -25.49 -29.79
CA GLY A 1124 -13.89 -25.71 -28.82
C GLY A 1124 -15.18 -26.35 -29.37
N LEU A 1125 -15.21 -26.71 -30.66
CA LEU A 1125 -16.39 -27.24 -31.35
C LEU A 1125 -16.87 -28.59 -30.77
N LEU A 1126 -15.94 -29.50 -30.45
CA LEU A 1126 -16.30 -30.82 -29.91
C LEU A 1126 -17.01 -30.72 -28.56
N SER A 1127 -16.59 -29.81 -27.66
CA SER A 1127 -17.27 -29.60 -26.37
C SER A 1127 -18.69 -29.06 -26.55
N THR A 1128 -18.89 -28.12 -27.49
CA THR A 1128 -20.22 -27.56 -27.77
C THR A 1128 -21.16 -28.61 -28.34
N ASP A 1129 -20.70 -29.42 -29.31
CA ASP A 1129 -21.53 -30.46 -29.92
C ASP A 1129 -21.88 -31.58 -28.92
N VAL A 1130 -20.95 -31.92 -28.03
CA VAL A 1130 -21.22 -32.87 -26.93
C VAL A 1130 -22.28 -32.29 -26.00
N ILE A 1131 -22.20 -31.01 -25.61
CA ILE A 1131 -23.23 -30.35 -24.79
C ILE A 1131 -24.59 -30.38 -25.51
N THR A 1132 -24.63 -30.03 -26.79
CA THR A 1132 -25.88 -30.04 -27.57
C THR A 1132 -26.48 -31.44 -27.71
N GLU A 1133 -25.68 -32.49 -27.96
CA GLU A 1133 -26.21 -33.86 -28.03
C GLU A 1133 -26.62 -34.39 -26.64
N MET A 1134 -25.96 -33.94 -25.56
CA MET A 1134 -26.36 -34.23 -24.18
C MET A 1134 -27.70 -33.55 -23.82
N GLU A 1135 -27.90 -32.29 -24.20
CA GLU A 1135 -29.18 -31.58 -24.06
C GLU A 1135 -30.28 -32.27 -24.86
N ARG A 1136 -29.99 -32.66 -26.11
CA ARG A 1136 -30.95 -33.41 -26.96
C ARG A 1136 -31.36 -34.74 -26.34
N ARG A 1137 -30.47 -35.36 -25.56
CA ARG A 1137 -30.71 -36.62 -24.85
C ARG A 1137 -31.26 -36.44 -23.42
N GLY A 1138 -31.52 -35.20 -23.00
CA GLY A 1138 -32.17 -34.88 -21.72
C GLY A 1138 -31.22 -34.83 -20.51
N VAL A 1139 -29.92 -34.64 -20.73
CA VAL A 1139 -28.92 -34.45 -19.66
C VAL A 1139 -28.74 -32.95 -19.41
N PHE A 1140 -29.42 -32.41 -18.40
CA PHE A 1140 -29.45 -30.97 -18.09
C PHE A 1140 -28.32 -30.56 -17.14
N GLY A 1141 -27.59 -29.47 -17.44
CA GLY A 1141 -26.60 -28.87 -16.54
C GLY A 1141 -25.14 -29.28 -16.75
N ALA A 1142 -24.79 -29.88 -17.89
CA ALA A 1142 -23.42 -30.32 -18.17
C ALA A 1142 -22.49 -29.18 -18.63
N THR A 1143 -21.28 -29.15 -18.10
CA THR A 1143 -20.16 -28.34 -18.62
C THR A 1143 -19.05 -29.28 -19.09
N VAL A 1144 -18.52 -29.02 -20.29
CA VAL A 1144 -17.48 -29.85 -20.93
C VAL A 1144 -16.29 -28.98 -21.28
N THR A 1145 -15.12 -29.33 -20.73
CA THR A 1145 -13.85 -28.66 -21.06
C THR A 1145 -12.86 -29.67 -21.62
N VAL A 1146 -12.28 -29.36 -22.77
CA VAL A 1146 -11.25 -30.19 -23.43
C VAL A 1146 -9.88 -29.86 -22.81
N VAL A 1147 -9.13 -30.88 -22.38
CA VAL A 1147 -7.75 -30.74 -21.90
C VAL A 1147 -6.84 -31.58 -22.82
N ARG A 1148 -5.86 -30.96 -23.52
CA ARG A 1148 -4.99 -31.64 -24.51
C ARG A 1148 -4.07 -32.68 -23.84
N SER A 1149 -3.72 -33.84 -24.44
CA SER A 1149 -3.00 -34.07 -25.71
C SER A 1149 -3.19 -35.51 -26.28
N PRO A 1150 -3.06 -35.78 -27.60
CA PRO A 1150 -3.10 -37.13 -28.17
C PRO A 1150 -1.77 -37.88 -28.06
N THR A 1151 -1.78 -39.08 -27.48
CA THR A 1151 -0.64 -40.01 -27.57
C THR A 1151 -0.65 -40.70 -28.94
N ILE A 1152 0.28 -40.30 -29.80
CA ILE A 1152 0.59 -40.97 -31.05
C ILE A 1152 1.56 -42.11 -30.74
N GLY A 1153 1.16 -43.38 -30.90
CA GLY A 1153 2.09 -44.50 -30.75
C GLY A 1153 3.28 -44.37 -31.72
N ASP A 1154 4.48 -44.24 -31.16
CA ASP A 1154 5.72 -43.96 -31.92
C ASP A 1154 6.06 -45.07 -32.93
N GLY A 1155 6.16 -44.66 -34.19
CA GLY A 1155 6.63 -45.47 -35.31
C GLY A 1155 7.35 -44.61 -36.35
N ALA A 1156 8.63 -44.33 -36.07
CA ALA A 1156 9.68 -43.80 -36.95
C ALA A 1156 9.65 -42.30 -37.35
N GLY A 1157 10.78 -41.64 -37.06
CA GLY A 1157 11.08 -40.21 -37.14
C GLY A 1157 10.73 -39.47 -38.44
N ILE A 1158 10.34 -38.20 -38.25
CA ILE A 1158 10.33 -37.14 -39.27
C ILE A 1158 10.97 -35.88 -38.67
N PRO A 1159 11.95 -35.23 -39.32
CA PRO A 1159 12.60 -34.01 -38.81
C PRO A 1159 11.77 -32.75 -39.05
N ASN A 1160 11.82 -31.82 -38.09
CA ASN A 1160 11.23 -30.48 -38.17
C ASN A 1160 11.83 -29.64 -39.31
N THR A 1161 10.96 -29.10 -40.18
CA THR A 1161 11.15 -27.80 -40.84
C THR A 1161 9.81 -27.09 -40.98
N ALA A 1162 9.85 -25.77 -40.83
CA ALA A 1162 8.72 -24.88 -40.60
C ALA A 1162 7.85 -24.59 -41.84
N ALA A 1163 6.70 -23.98 -41.53
CA ALA A 1163 5.97 -22.98 -42.33
C ALA A 1163 4.84 -23.45 -43.27
N THR A 1164 3.83 -22.57 -43.29
CA THR A 1164 2.67 -22.44 -44.19
C THR A 1164 1.48 -23.40 -44.03
N ALA A 1165 0.44 -22.92 -43.33
CA ALA A 1165 -0.90 -22.73 -43.91
C ALA A 1165 -1.79 -21.87 -42.99
N ARG A 1166 -1.82 -20.54 -43.24
CA ARG A 1166 -2.98 -19.68 -42.97
C ARG A 1166 -3.57 -19.30 -44.33
N ALA A 1167 -4.82 -19.65 -44.60
CA ALA A 1167 -5.78 -18.84 -45.36
C ALA A 1167 -7.17 -19.52 -45.41
N CYS A 1168 -8.20 -18.66 -45.46
CA CYS A 1168 -9.65 -18.90 -45.52
C CYS A 1168 -10.30 -19.13 -44.13
N VAL A 1169 -11.21 -18.29 -43.63
CA VAL A 1169 -12.26 -17.50 -44.29
C VAL A 1169 -12.52 -16.21 -43.50
N LEU A 1170 -12.60 -15.08 -44.22
CA LEU A 1170 -13.19 -13.81 -43.79
C LEU A 1170 -14.36 -13.56 -44.74
N LEU A 1171 -15.60 -13.69 -44.27
CA LEU A 1171 -16.81 -13.03 -44.78
C LEU A 1171 -18.07 -13.59 -44.09
N SER A 1172 -18.98 -12.68 -43.72
CA SER A 1172 -20.26 -12.83 -42.98
C SER A 1172 -20.09 -12.60 -41.46
N LEU A 1173 -20.69 -11.63 -40.79
CA LEU A 1173 -21.92 -10.87 -41.05
C LEU A 1173 -21.80 -9.42 -40.54
N CYS A 1174 -22.15 -8.46 -41.40
CA CYS A 1174 -22.95 -7.31 -40.98
C CYS A 1174 -24.41 -7.75 -40.93
N ALA A 1175 -25.08 -7.67 -39.77
CA ALA A 1175 -26.46 -7.19 -39.64
C ALA A 1175 -26.94 -7.26 -38.17
N ILE A 1176 -27.73 -6.24 -37.81
CA ILE A 1176 -28.66 -6.10 -36.68
C ILE A 1176 -28.13 -5.31 -35.46
N ILE A 1177 -28.43 -4.01 -35.50
CA ILE A 1177 -28.78 -3.19 -34.33
C ILE A 1177 -30.25 -2.74 -34.48
N ALA A 1178 -30.96 -2.75 -33.34
CA ALA A 1178 -32.16 -2.00 -32.92
C ALA A 1178 -33.58 -2.47 -33.33
N ALA A 1179 -34.39 -2.84 -32.31
CA ALA A 1179 -35.47 -2.01 -31.68
C ALA A 1179 -36.39 -2.93 -30.80
N VAL A 1180 -36.48 -2.75 -29.47
CA VAL A 1180 -37.45 -1.94 -28.66
C VAL A 1180 -38.86 -2.57 -28.47
N VAL A 1181 -39.29 -2.66 -27.19
CA VAL A 1181 -40.59 -3.10 -26.56
C VAL A 1181 -40.83 -4.62 -26.55
N VAL A 1182 -40.98 -5.36 -25.45
CA VAL A 1182 -41.69 -5.18 -24.15
C VAL A 1182 -40.78 -5.52 -22.97
#